data_AF-A0A2B7XEH3-F1
#
_entry.id   AF-A0A2B7XEH3-F1
#
_cell.length_a   1.000
_cell.length_b   1.000
_cell.length_c   1.000
_cell.angle_alpha   90.00
_cell.angle_beta   90.00
_cell.angle_gamma   90.00
#
_symmetry.space_group_name_H-M   'P 1'
#
loop_
_entity.id
_entity.type
_entity.pdbx_description
1 polymer ?
#
loop_
_entity_poly.entity_id
_entity_poly.type
_entity_poly.pdbx_seq_one_letter_code
_entity_poly.pdbx_strand_id
1 'polypeptide(L)'
;MPPIPGNGTFNRPRIVCYYQTYYPNNSTTYISMLPLVINNSGITHAILAAIHINGEPTNITLNDHSPEDPQYLPLWAEARVMQAQGIKVMGMLGGAARGTFERLDKDASTFERYYVPLRDTIRSHPLDGLDLDVEEEMSLEGIIRLIDRLKADFGEHFIITLAPVATALIEGLPHLSGFDYKALEAARGSKIAWYNTQFYNGWGDMDTTGMYDRIIAEGWAPEKVVAGTLTNPANGSRGYVPMDKLSAVLGTLMLRYPTFGGVMGWEYFNALPGDVHKPWQWAACISLLMGMKSVYSATTRPFHDMVYLPFGCCFVRSARSYCQGTLPVNLRSHANANSCNVMPSIQTSVAATSSALIRFLGYIFLRWIPAHHAPPLIFTSLLVYLTAVFVIVTGEAAKTSKRGGTTGNAQKDAITTKRSSGSGGNSGKGKDGRAASSLSVFATGIPSSRARYANLATVGVNMLLGLATLDVLLRGHYLYPTTDLAFSRVGYVSPTTANILIREPDAARFPIHVSYRPLENGREGELIDAGTIAVLKNDTDYTYPVTLTGLQPSMKYRYSFSNNLSGHFTTAAAPGSAAANRLSFLSSSCMKPNFPYNPLNHPLRIYGLELISKIVSKLPFPSRPSFMLFLGDFIYIDVPFRWGSSIADYRSEYRRVYASPSWHSGPEPAINTPWLHTLDDHEIANDWHLGNMTDPYPAAFDPYRHYHMSVNPPLDKSPFSIPINTTYFSFTNGPASFFLLDTRTYRSEPLLENSTMLGSAQLNSLLAFISRQEPAGVEWKIITSSVPFAKNWRVGTEDTWGGFLGERRRIFDAIWRAERELGIRVVLLSGDRHEFGATRFPDPSLAATTGSSADERGSVSIEDGTGIHEFCTGPLNMFYVPADSYIQTDDEDVLIKYLPAGNNKVGLINIDLEDGRNSVLRYSLYIGEVLVWEYKLTTPLVSEEGESRRLPPGEVVFDKFGGGTIVHKIQSVLGEIEVLVKPMIKSAVRAVKWLVLQVLKKEVGSEV
;
A
#
# COMPACT_ATOMS: atom_id res chain seq x y z
N MET A 1 34.54 3.40 -21.94
CA MET A 1 33.09 3.52 -22.21
C MET A 1 32.68 4.94 -21.89
N PRO A 2 31.87 5.62 -22.72
CA PRO A 2 31.25 6.87 -22.33
C PRO A 2 30.27 6.62 -21.16
N PRO A 3 29.98 7.63 -20.32
CA PRO A 3 29.09 7.45 -19.17
C PRO A 3 27.67 7.16 -19.65
N ILE A 4 27.03 6.18 -19.02
CA ILE A 4 25.62 5.84 -19.21
C ILE A 4 24.78 6.98 -18.62
N PRO A 5 23.80 7.53 -19.35
CA PRO A 5 22.94 8.60 -18.86
C PRO A 5 22.13 8.10 -17.65
N GLY A 6 22.14 8.88 -16.57
CA GLY A 6 21.43 8.57 -15.33
C GLY A 6 19.94 8.37 -15.56
N ASN A 7 19.38 7.43 -14.80
CA ASN A 7 17.94 7.20 -14.69
C ASN A 7 17.28 8.51 -14.22
N GLY A 8 16.73 9.28 -15.16
CA GLY A 8 15.92 10.45 -14.85
C GLY A 8 14.68 10.01 -14.08
N THR A 9 14.64 10.36 -12.79
CA THR A 9 13.40 10.44 -12.03
C THR A 9 12.40 11.26 -12.85
N PHE A 10 11.18 10.77 -13.04
CA PHE A 10 10.12 11.60 -13.61
C PHE A 10 9.88 12.76 -12.63
N ASN A 11 10.49 13.91 -12.89
CA ASN A 11 10.38 15.08 -12.03
C ASN A 11 8.93 15.57 -12.09
N ARG A 12 8.17 15.37 -11.01
CA ARG A 12 6.77 15.81 -10.94
C ARG A 12 6.76 17.34 -10.98
N PRO A 13 6.00 17.99 -11.89
CA PRO A 13 5.91 19.45 -11.94
C PRO A 13 5.45 20.00 -10.59
N ARG A 14 6.03 21.13 -10.16
CA ARG A 14 5.71 21.74 -8.87
C ARG A 14 4.33 22.41 -8.89
N ILE A 15 3.65 22.39 -7.75
CA ILE A 15 2.46 23.23 -7.50
C ILE A 15 2.79 24.04 -6.25
N VAL A 16 3.02 25.33 -6.44
CA VAL A 16 3.49 26.24 -5.41
C VAL A 16 2.36 27.22 -5.08
N CYS A 17 2.03 27.38 -3.79
CA CYS A 17 1.04 28.37 -3.34
C CYS A 17 1.72 29.41 -2.44
N TYR A 18 1.63 30.69 -2.82
CA TYR A 18 2.03 31.79 -1.96
C TYR A 18 0.93 32.10 -0.95
N TYR A 19 1.37 32.45 0.26
CA TYR A 19 0.53 32.68 1.41
C TYR A 19 0.94 33.98 2.11
N GLN A 20 0.36 35.10 1.70
CA GLN A 20 0.66 36.42 2.25
C GLN A 20 -0.46 36.94 3.13
N THR A 21 -1.71 36.82 2.68
CA THR A 21 -2.87 37.29 3.43
C THR A 21 -3.33 36.24 4.46
N TYR A 22 -2.72 36.26 5.65
CA TYR A 22 -3.11 35.39 6.78
C TYR A 22 -4.48 35.76 7.37
N TYR A 23 -4.77 37.06 7.42
CA TYR A 23 -5.96 37.65 8.05
C TYR A 23 -6.58 38.69 7.10
N PRO A 24 -7.50 38.30 6.20
CA PRO A 24 -8.06 39.22 5.21
C PRO A 24 -8.90 40.32 5.86
N ASN A 25 -8.85 41.52 5.29
CA ASN A 25 -9.60 42.72 5.72
C ASN A 25 -9.42 43.10 7.20
N ASN A 26 -8.24 42.84 7.78
CA ASN A 26 -7.97 42.99 9.22
C ASN A 26 -8.98 42.22 10.09
N SER A 27 -9.51 41.11 9.58
CA SER A 27 -10.37 40.24 10.36
C SER A 27 -9.55 39.48 11.41
N THR A 28 -10.23 39.02 12.46
CA THR A 28 -9.63 38.12 13.45
C THR A 28 -9.61 36.66 12.98
N THR A 29 -10.05 36.39 11.75
CA THR A 29 -10.19 35.04 11.21
C THR A 29 -8.94 34.68 10.41
N TYR A 30 -8.13 33.79 11.00
CA TYR A 30 -7.00 33.17 10.32
C TYR A 30 -7.51 32.32 9.15
N ILE A 31 -6.99 32.57 7.95
CA ILE A 31 -7.17 31.64 6.83
C ILE A 31 -6.23 30.47 7.08
N SER A 32 -6.69 29.24 6.85
CA SER A 32 -5.92 28.03 7.08
C SER A 32 -5.33 27.48 5.78
N MET A 33 -4.10 26.96 5.84
CA MET A 33 -3.42 26.24 4.76
C MET A 33 -3.82 24.76 4.70
N LEU A 34 -4.32 24.18 5.81
CA LEU A 34 -4.67 22.75 5.89
C LEU A 34 -5.63 22.26 4.79
N PRO A 35 -6.60 23.04 4.28
CA PRO A 35 -7.44 22.60 3.17
C PRO A 35 -6.68 22.20 1.90
N LEU A 36 -5.46 22.73 1.67
CA LEU A 36 -4.60 22.31 0.56
C LEU A 36 -4.19 20.83 0.68
N VAL A 37 -3.99 20.35 1.91
CA VAL A 37 -3.60 18.95 2.15
C VAL A 37 -4.82 18.05 2.29
N ILE A 38 -5.83 18.48 3.06
CA ILE A 38 -7.05 17.68 3.33
C ILE A 38 -7.80 17.32 2.04
N ASN A 39 -7.77 18.20 1.03
CA ASN A 39 -8.54 18.00 -0.20
C ASN A 39 -7.69 17.45 -1.37
N ASN A 40 -6.53 16.86 -1.09
CA ASN A 40 -5.62 16.31 -2.12
C ASN A 40 -5.32 17.31 -3.25
N SER A 41 -4.99 18.56 -2.91
CA SER A 41 -4.77 19.60 -3.92
C SER A 41 -3.50 19.40 -4.74
N GLY A 42 -2.68 18.38 -4.41
CA GLY A 42 -1.42 18.06 -5.07
C GLY A 42 -0.34 19.14 -4.95
N ILE A 43 -0.51 20.08 -4.01
CA ILE A 43 0.51 21.07 -3.65
C ILE A 43 1.84 20.38 -3.38
N THR A 44 2.95 21.02 -3.71
CA THR A 44 4.30 20.55 -3.37
C THR A 44 5.05 21.53 -2.48
N HIS A 45 4.77 22.83 -2.61
CA HIS A 45 5.41 23.88 -1.80
C HIS A 45 4.38 24.93 -1.34
N ALA A 46 4.46 25.33 -0.08
CA ALA A 46 3.77 26.49 0.47
C ALA A 46 4.80 27.56 0.83
N ILE A 47 4.60 28.80 0.37
CA ILE A 47 5.55 29.90 0.60
C ILE A 47 4.88 30.96 1.48
N LEU A 48 5.37 31.10 2.71
CA LEU A 48 4.88 32.05 3.72
C LEU A 48 5.47 33.44 3.44
N ALA A 49 4.63 34.39 3.10
CA ALA A 49 5.02 35.72 2.68
C ALA A 49 4.38 36.81 3.59
N ALA A 50 4.91 38.02 3.67
CA ALA A 50 6.25 38.41 3.26
C ALA A 50 7.10 38.68 4.51
N ILE A 51 8.32 38.14 4.54
CA ILE A 51 9.31 38.44 5.57
C ILE A 51 10.02 39.73 5.17
N HIS A 52 10.04 40.71 6.07
CA HIS A 52 10.70 42.00 5.86
C HIS A 52 11.80 42.23 6.89
N ILE A 53 12.94 42.73 6.42
CA ILE A 53 13.98 43.29 7.28
C ILE A 53 13.76 44.79 7.34
N ASN A 54 13.36 45.32 8.49
CA ASN A 54 13.02 46.73 8.66
C ASN A 54 14.25 47.60 8.97
N GLY A 55 14.04 48.87 9.31
CA GLY A 55 15.11 49.86 9.53
C GLY A 55 16.09 49.50 10.65
N GLU A 56 15.62 48.80 11.68
CA GLU A 56 16.47 48.27 12.75
C GLU A 56 16.84 46.81 12.47
N PRO A 57 18.10 46.38 12.63
CA PRO A 57 18.53 45.04 12.21
C PRO A 57 17.80 43.87 12.86
N THR A 58 17.35 44.03 14.11
CA THR A 58 16.59 43.00 14.83
C THR A 58 15.09 43.07 14.56
N ASN A 59 14.61 44.10 13.86
CA ASN A 59 13.20 44.30 13.57
C ASN A 59 12.81 43.54 12.29
N ILE A 60 12.59 42.24 12.43
CA ILE A 60 12.05 41.38 11.37
C ILE A 60 10.56 41.23 11.58
N THR A 61 9.79 41.43 10.50
CA THR A 61 8.35 41.22 10.49
C THR A 61 7.95 40.19 9.44
N LEU A 62 6.92 39.41 9.76
CA LEU A 62 6.10 38.72 8.78
C LEU A 62 4.88 39.60 8.52
N ASN A 63 4.77 40.17 7.33
CA ASN A 63 3.95 41.33 7.02
C ASN A 63 4.20 42.45 8.05
N ASP A 64 3.19 42.82 8.83
CA ASP A 64 3.24 43.96 9.74
C ASP A 64 3.68 43.61 11.17
N HIS A 65 3.80 42.33 11.52
CA HIS A 65 4.01 41.87 12.89
C HIS A 65 5.26 41.00 13.01
N SER A 66 5.81 40.87 14.21
CA SER A 66 6.93 39.94 14.45
C SER A 66 6.52 38.51 14.09
N PRO A 67 7.42 37.68 13.52
CA PRO A 67 7.17 36.25 13.31
C PRO A 67 6.76 35.51 14.60
N GLU A 68 7.20 36.00 15.76
CA GLU A 68 6.87 35.44 17.09
C GLU A 68 5.55 35.97 17.66
N ASP A 69 4.82 36.82 16.92
CA ASP A 69 3.53 37.35 17.37
C ASP A 69 2.52 36.19 17.58
N PRO A 70 1.78 36.16 18.71
CA PRO A 70 0.80 35.12 19.00
C PRO A 70 -0.24 34.89 17.90
N GLN A 71 -0.53 35.88 17.05
CA GLN A 71 -1.46 35.70 15.93
C GLN A 71 -0.93 34.71 14.87
N TYR A 72 0.37 34.45 14.82
CA TYR A 72 0.98 33.47 13.92
C TYR A 72 1.15 32.08 14.56
N LEU A 73 0.71 31.88 15.81
CA LEU A 73 0.69 30.56 16.43
C LEU A 73 -0.05 29.49 15.57
N PRO A 74 -1.25 29.74 15.01
CA PRO A 74 -1.89 28.76 14.13
C PRO A 74 -1.09 28.55 12.84
N LEU A 75 -0.48 29.60 12.28
CA LEU A 75 0.37 29.50 11.09
C LEU A 75 1.53 28.54 11.30
N TRP A 76 2.28 28.69 12.38
CA TRP A 76 3.44 27.85 12.67
C TRP A 76 3.06 26.43 13.06
N ALA A 77 1.90 26.24 13.71
CA ALA A 77 1.35 24.92 13.96
C ALA A 77 0.99 24.22 12.64
N GLU A 78 0.31 24.91 11.73
CA GLU A 78 -0.08 24.36 10.42
C GLU A 78 1.13 24.14 9.51
N ALA A 79 2.14 25.01 9.52
CA ALA A 79 3.39 24.81 8.78
C ALA A 79 4.03 23.45 9.10
N ARG A 80 4.08 23.07 10.39
CA ARG A 80 4.60 21.75 10.81
C ARG A 80 3.74 20.60 10.29
N VAL A 81 2.42 20.76 10.24
CA VAL A 81 1.50 19.77 9.66
C VAL A 81 1.75 19.62 8.17
N MET A 82 1.90 20.74 7.44
CA MET A 82 2.22 20.73 6.00
C MET A 82 3.55 19.99 5.74
N GLN A 83 4.58 20.27 6.53
CA GLN A 83 5.89 19.61 6.42
C GLN A 83 5.84 18.11 6.73
N ALA A 84 5.08 17.71 7.75
CA ALA A 84 4.86 16.30 8.07
C ALA A 84 4.16 15.52 6.94
N GLN A 85 3.45 16.23 6.05
CA GLN A 85 2.76 15.67 4.88
C GLN A 85 3.64 15.72 3.61
N GLY A 86 4.94 15.99 3.76
CA GLY A 86 5.91 16.05 2.67
C GLY A 86 5.85 17.34 1.84
N ILE A 87 5.05 18.33 2.25
CA ILE A 87 5.00 19.64 1.60
C ILE A 87 6.15 20.51 2.11
N LYS A 88 6.93 21.08 1.19
CA LYS A 88 8.00 22.00 1.59
C LYS A 88 7.39 23.34 1.98
N VAL A 89 7.68 23.79 3.20
CA VAL A 89 7.24 25.11 3.69
C VAL A 89 8.42 26.05 3.68
N MET A 90 8.33 27.07 2.83
CA MET A 90 9.39 28.07 2.62
C MET A 90 8.92 29.43 3.11
N GLY A 91 9.85 30.34 3.40
CA GLY A 91 9.53 31.76 3.57
C GLY A 91 9.76 32.54 2.26
N MET A 92 9.09 33.67 2.07
CA MET A 92 9.41 34.65 1.04
C MET A 92 10.02 35.88 1.71
N LEU A 93 11.23 36.26 1.31
CA LEU A 93 11.93 37.45 1.79
C LEU A 93 11.74 38.60 0.79
N GLY A 94 11.31 39.77 1.29
CA GLY A 94 11.18 40.99 0.49
C GLY A 94 9.79 41.20 -0.12
N GLY A 95 9.69 41.18 -1.44
CA GLY A 95 8.50 41.54 -2.21
C GLY A 95 8.32 43.05 -2.39
N ALA A 96 7.10 43.46 -2.74
CA ALA A 96 6.76 44.84 -3.11
C ALA A 96 7.12 45.91 -2.05
N ALA A 97 7.17 45.54 -0.77
CA ALA A 97 7.62 46.43 0.31
C ALA A 97 9.15 46.52 0.31
N ARG A 98 9.66 47.65 -0.19
CA ARG A 98 11.08 47.93 -0.38
C ARG A 98 11.89 48.04 0.91
N GLY A 99 13.18 47.76 0.81
CA GLY A 99 14.24 48.04 1.78
C GLY A 99 14.97 46.81 2.30
N THR A 100 14.42 45.61 2.14
CA THR A 100 15.04 44.37 2.63
C THR A 100 16.35 44.08 1.91
N PHE A 101 16.37 44.14 0.59
CA PHE A 101 17.56 43.86 -0.20
C PHE A 101 18.51 45.05 -0.21
N GLU A 102 18.00 46.29 -0.15
CA GLU A 102 18.86 47.47 0.02
C GLU A 102 19.76 47.36 1.27
N ARG A 103 19.23 46.82 2.37
CA ARG A 103 19.97 46.59 3.62
C ARG A 103 20.99 45.45 3.51
N LEU A 104 20.65 44.39 2.77
CA LEU A 104 21.53 43.24 2.53
C LEU A 104 22.59 43.51 1.45
N ASP A 105 22.46 44.59 0.67
CA ASP A 105 23.40 44.96 -0.40
C ASP A 105 24.52 45.91 0.06
N LYS A 106 24.56 46.27 1.36
CA LYS A 106 25.59 47.15 1.92
C LYS A 106 26.94 46.43 2.11
N ASP A 107 27.90 47.05 2.79
CA ASP A 107 29.20 46.45 3.11
C ASP A 107 29.05 45.19 4.00
N ALA A 108 30.10 44.37 4.09
CA ALA A 108 30.08 43.10 4.81
C ALA A 108 29.66 43.24 6.29
N SER A 109 30.06 44.32 6.97
CA SER A 109 29.72 44.51 8.39
C SER A 109 28.24 44.85 8.59
N THR A 110 27.69 45.65 7.69
CA THR A 110 26.26 45.98 7.67
C THR A 110 25.43 44.77 7.23
N PHE A 111 25.89 44.02 6.23
CA PHE A 111 25.27 42.76 5.79
C PHE A 111 25.11 41.80 6.96
N GLU A 112 26.17 41.49 7.71
CA GLU A 112 26.08 40.58 8.87
C GLU A 112 25.09 41.07 9.92
N ARG A 113 25.04 42.39 10.16
CA ARG A 113 24.14 42.97 11.15
C ARG A 113 22.67 42.69 10.85
N TYR A 114 22.29 42.74 9.58
CA TYR A 114 20.91 42.46 9.12
C TYR A 114 20.67 40.98 8.81
N TYR A 115 21.69 40.27 8.33
CA TYR A 115 21.58 38.86 7.95
C TYR A 115 21.51 37.93 9.16
N VAL A 116 22.26 38.20 10.24
CA VAL A 116 22.27 37.33 11.42
C VAL A 116 20.88 37.21 12.06
N PRO A 117 20.13 38.30 12.30
CA PRO A 117 18.75 38.19 12.78
C PRO A 117 17.83 37.42 11.83
N LEU A 118 18.00 37.57 10.51
CA LEU A 118 17.25 36.79 9.51
C LEU A 118 17.56 35.30 9.64
N ARG A 119 18.83 34.94 9.69
CA ARG A 119 19.29 33.57 9.88
C ARG A 119 18.71 32.97 11.17
N ASP A 120 18.72 33.73 12.25
CA ASP A 120 18.21 33.25 13.54
C ASP A 120 16.68 33.07 13.52
N THR A 121 15.95 33.94 12.81
CA THR A 121 14.50 33.79 12.56
C THR A 121 14.19 32.53 11.74
N ILE A 122 14.99 32.22 10.71
CA ILE A 122 14.86 30.98 9.91
C ILE A 122 15.23 29.75 10.75
N ARG A 123 16.06 29.89 11.78
CA ARG A 123 16.37 28.78 12.70
C ARG A 123 15.28 28.55 13.75
N SER A 124 14.59 29.62 14.19
CA SER A 124 13.50 29.50 15.15
C SER A 124 12.22 28.92 14.52
N HIS A 125 12.03 29.13 13.21
CA HIS A 125 10.94 28.57 12.43
C HIS A 125 11.51 27.66 11.35
N PRO A 126 11.36 26.32 11.44
CA PRO A 126 12.12 25.37 10.61
C PRO A 126 11.65 25.37 9.15
N LEU A 127 11.91 26.45 8.41
CA LEU A 127 11.60 26.59 6.99
C LEU A 127 12.51 25.68 6.17
N ASP A 128 11.95 25.00 5.16
CA ASP A 128 12.69 24.15 4.22
C ASP A 128 13.50 24.97 3.21
N GLY A 129 13.23 26.28 3.10
CA GLY A 129 13.85 27.16 2.14
C GLY A 129 13.39 28.60 2.20
N LEU A 130 13.99 29.43 1.34
CA LEU A 130 13.68 30.85 1.20
C LEU A 130 13.56 31.23 -0.28
N ASP A 131 12.45 31.89 -0.62
CA ASP A 131 12.25 32.57 -1.88
C ASP A 131 12.70 34.03 -1.75
N LEU A 132 13.64 34.44 -2.59
CA LEU A 132 14.17 35.80 -2.60
C LEU A 132 13.41 36.62 -3.66
N ASP A 133 12.34 37.28 -3.23
CA ASP A 133 11.47 38.07 -4.10
C ASP A 133 11.97 39.52 -4.23
N VAL A 134 12.97 39.71 -5.09
CA VAL A 134 13.70 40.97 -5.22
C VAL A 134 12.96 41.96 -6.13
N GLU A 135 12.08 42.77 -5.55
CA GLU A 135 11.32 43.83 -6.26
C GLU A 135 11.92 45.25 -6.09
N GLU A 136 13.24 45.32 -5.88
CA GLU A 136 14.02 46.55 -5.81
C GLU A 136 15.44 46.34 -6.37
N GLU A 137 16.13 47.42 -6.72
CA GLU A 137 17.50 47.31 -7.22
C GLU A 137 18.44 46.72 -6.15
N MET A 138 19.10 45.62 -6.50
CA MET A 138 20.15 44.97 -5.72
C MET A 138 21.33 44.65 -6.64
N SER A 139 22.56 44.78 -6.13
CA SER A 139 23.75 44.41 -6.90
C SER A 139 23.86 42.89 -7.10
N LEU A 140 24.50 42.47 -8.20
CA LEU A 140 24.77 41.06 -8.47
C LEU A 140 25.68 40.45 -7.37
N GLU A 141 26.62 41.23 -6.84
CA GLU A 141 27.50 40.79 -5.75
C GLU A 141 26.69 40.53 -4.47
N GLY A 142 25.77 41.42 -4.12
CA GLY A 142 24.93 41.29 -2.93
C GLY A 142 24.05 40.05 -2.96
N ILE A 143 23.36 39.78 -4.08
CA ILE A 143 22.50 38.60 -4.19
C ILE A 143 23.32 37.30 -4.17
N ILE A 144 24.48 37.28 -4.83
CA ILE A 144 25.41 36.13 -4.77
C ILE A 144 25.88 35.89 -3.34
N ARG A 145 26.24 36.97 -2.62
CA ARG A 145 26.65 36.88 -1.22
C ARG A 145 25.54 36.31 -0.34
N LEU A 146 24.31 36.78 -0.51
CA LEU A 146 23.15 36.27 0.24
C LEU A 146 22.92 34.77 -0.02
N ILE A 147 22.92 34.34 -1.29
CA ILE A 147 22.73 32.92 -1.67
C ILE A 147 23.85 32.05 -1.08
N ASP A 148 25.10 32.49 -1.20
CA ASP A 148 26.25 31.74 -0.67
C ASP A 148 26.18 31.59 0.84
N ARG A 149 25.75 32.64 1.55
CA ARG A 149 25.62 32.61 3.01
C ARG A 149 24.47 31.77 3.50
N LEU A 150 23.32 31.80 2.82
CA LEU A 150 22.22 30.89 3.11
C LEU A 150 22.63 29.42 2.92
N LYS A 151 23.28 29.07 1.81
CA LYS A 151 23.79 27.69 1.61
C LYS A 151 24.84 27.29 2.64
N ALA A 152 25.73 28.20 3.02
CA ALA A 152 26.74 27.91 4.04
C ALA A 152 26.12 27.63 5.42
N ASP A 153 25.07 28.37 5.81
CA ASP A 153 24.48 28.29 7.15
C ASP A 153 23.40 27.20 7.30
N PHE A 154 22.72 26.85 6.21
CA PHE A 154 21.58 25.91 6.20
C PHE A 154 21.83 24.63 5.38
N GLY A 155 22.95 24.54 4.68
CA GLY A 155 23.37 23.38 3.90
C GLY A 155 22.82 23.34 2.46
N GLU A 156 23.34 22.40 1.67
CA GLU A 156 23.01 22.29 0.24
C GLU A 156 21.54 21.92 -0.03
N HIS A 157 20.87 21.27 0.93
CA HIS A 157 19.46 20.89 0.82
C HIS A 157 18.48 22.03 1.10
N PHE A 158 18.92 23.16 1.68
CA PHE A 158 18.07 24.32 1.91
C PHE A 158 17.63 24.92 0.56
N ILE A 159 16.32 25.02 0.34
CA ILE A 159 15.78 25.40 -0.96
C ILE A 159 15.93 26.91 -1.13
N ILE A 160 16.59 27.34 -2.21
CA ILE A 160 16.69 28.76 -2.58
C ILE A 160 16.03 28.95 -3.93
N THR A 161 15.06 29.86 -3.97
CA THR A 161 14.38 30.28 -5.19
C THR A 161 14.40 31.80 -5.30
N LEU A 162 14.08 32.30 -6.49
CA LEU A 162 13.86 33.74 -6.72
C LEU A 162 12.54 33.90 -7.49
N ALA A 163 11.92 35.08 -7.40
CA ALA A 163 10.67 35.39 -8.08
C ALA A 163 10.81 36.47 -9.17
N PRO A 164 11.60 36.24 -10.24
CA PRO A 164 11.77 37.22 -11.31
C PRO A 164 10.45 37.50 -12.01
N VAL A 165 10.21 38.77 -12.34
CA VAL A 165 9.21 39.12 -13.35
C VAL A 165 9.59 38.51 -14.70
N ALA A 166 8.62 38.05 -15.52
CA ALA A 166 8.93 37.23 -16.71
C ALA A 166 9.85 37.92 -17.73
N THR A 167 9.79 39.24 -17.87
CA THR A 167 10.75 40.02 -18.68
C THR A 167 12.19 39.92 -18.19
N ALA A 168 12.45 39.71 -16.89
CA ALA A 168 13.80 39.62 -16.33
C ALA A 168 14.59 38.41 -16.85
N LEU A 169 13.89 37.40 -17.37
CA LEU A 169 14.50 36.20 -17.96
C LEU A 169 14.78 36.37 -19.46
N ILE A 170 14.47 37.53 -20.04
CA ILE A 170 14.70 37.86 -21.45
C ILE A 170 15.65 39.04 -21.51
N GLU A 171 16.76 38.84 -22.21
CA GLU A 171 17.85 39.81 -22.27
C GLU A 171 17.40 41.15 -22.86
N GLY A 172 17.80 42.24 -22.22
CA GLY A 172 17.50 43.61 -22.65
C GLY A 172 16.09 44.11 -22.34
N LEU A 173 15.24 43.33 -21.67
CA LEU A 173 13.94 43.81 -21.20
C LEU A 173 14.01 44.37 -19.77
N PRO A 174 13.18 45.38 -19.43
CA PRO A 174 13.16 45.96 -18.09
C PRO A 174 12.63 44.99 -17.03
N HIS A 175 13.15 45.10 -15.81
CA HIS A 175 12.73 44.30 -14.65
C HIS A 175 13.00 45.04 -13.32
N LEU A 176 12.65 44.42 -12.19
CA LEU A 176 12.62 45.06 -10.87
C LEU A 176 13.92 44.92 -10.04
N SER A 177 14.65 43.82 -10.21
CA SER A 177 15.69 43.40 -9.25
C SER A 177 17.08 44.07 -9.37
N GLY A 178 17.30 44.93 -10.38
CA GLY A 178 18.59 45.57 -10.66
C GLY A 178 19.67 44.65 -11.28
N PHE A 179 19.95 43.49 -10.70
CA PHE A 179 20.93 42.53 -11.23
C PHE A 179 20.40 41.70 -12.40
N ASP A 180 21.31 41.22 -13.26
CA ASP A 180 20.99 40.34 -14.39
C ASP A 180 20.81 38.88 -13.94
N TYR A 181 19.65 38.29 -14.25
CA TYR A 181 19.32 36.92 -13.86
C TYR A 181 20.10 35.84 -14.65
N LYS A 182 20.46 36.07 -15.91
CA LYS A 182 21.33 35.15 -16.67
C LYS A 182 22.73 35.13 -16.06
N ALA A 183 23.25 36.29 -15.67
CA ALA A 183 24.54 36.40 -14.97
C ALA A 183 24.50 35.68 -13.61
N LEU A 184 23.38 35.80 -12.88
CA LEU A 184 23.16 35.06 -11.64
C LEU A 184 23.08 33.55 -11.85
N GLU A 185 22.32 33.08 -12.83
CA GLU A 185 22.21 31.65 -13.17
C GLU A 185 23.58 31.08 -13.57
N ALA A 186 24.37 31.82 -14.36
CA ALA A 186 25.73 31.42 -14.71
C ALA A 186 26.65 31.33 -13.48
N ALA A 187 26.51 32.23 -12.51
CA ALA A 187 27.36 32.27 -11.33
C ALA A 187 26.94 31.28 -10.23
N ARG A 188 25.64 31.08 -10.01
CA ARG A 188 25.08 30.37 -8.85
C ARG A 188 23.88 29.47 -9.17
N GLY A 189 23.64 29.16 -10.44
CA GLY A 189 22.51 28.33 -10.85
C GLY A 189 22.44 26.96 -10.18
N SER A 190 23.56 26.34 -9.82
CA SER A 190 23.58 25.07 -9.07
C SER A 190 23.06 25.19 -7.62
N LYS A 191 23.08 26.39 -7.03
CA LYS A 191 22.56 26.67 -5.69
C LYS A 191 21.11 27.15 -5.70
N ILE A 192 20.56 27.48 -6.88
CA ILE A 192 19.20 27.96 -7.08
C ILE A 192 18.35 26.80 -7.61
N ALA A 193 17.30 26.45 -6.87
CA ALA A 193 16.47 25.30 -7.19
C ALA A 193 15.58 25.54 -8.42
N TRP A 194 14.91 26.70 -8.46
CA TRP A 194 14.12 27.19 -9.61
C TRP A 194 13.79 28.68 -9.45
N TYR A 195 13.09 29.24 -10.44
CA TYR A 195 12.60 30.61 -10.51
C TYR A 195 11.06 30.62 -10.55
N ASN A 196 10.43 31.30 -9.59
CA ASN A 196 9.00 31.56 -9.51
C ASN A 196 8.64 32.74 -10.44
N THR A 197 8.64 32.48 -11.75
CA THR A 197 8.57 33.53 -12.77
C THR A 197 7.18 34.18 -12.83
N GLN A 198 7.09 35.49 -12.62
CA GLN A 198 5.81 36.21 -12.56
C GLN A 198 5.32 36.59 -13.98
N PHE A 199 4.28 35.91 -14.48
CA PHE A 199 3.64 36.20 -15.77
C PHE A 199 2.37 37.04 -15.61
N TYR A 200 2.48 38.18 -14.93
CA TYR A 200 1.38 39.10 -14.69
C TYR A 200 1.91 40.52 -14.43
N ASN A 201 1.03 41.44 -14.03
CA ASN A 201 1.34 42.85 -13.73
C ASN A 201 1.93 43.65 -14.92
N GLY A 202 1.87 43.11 -16.13
CA GLY A 202 2.43 43.73 -17.34
C GLY A 202 3.85 43.29 -17.69
N TRP A 203 4.42 42.34 -16.93
CA TRP A 203 5.73 41.77 -17.18
C TRP A 203 5.71 40.46 -17.97
N GLY A 204 4.52 40.00 -18.32
CA GLY A 204 4.25 38.76 -19.06
C GLY A 204 2.79 38.38 -18.87
N ASP A 205 2.34 37.39 -19.62
CA ASP A 205 1.03 36.75 -19.46
C ASP A 205 1.16 35.23 -19.68
N MET A 206 0.17 34.51 -19.15
CA MET A 206 -0.02 33.07 -19.37
C MET A 206 -1.31 32.80 -20.15
N ASP A 207 -1.68 33.76 -21.01
CA ASP A 207 -2.89 33.67 -21.82
C ASP A 207 -2.61 32.93 -23.16
N THR A 208 -1.34 32.87 -23.54
CA THR A 208 -0.76 32.04 -24.59
C THR A 208 0.56 31.40 -24.11
N THR A 209 1.15 30.49 -24.88
CA THR A 209 2.47 29.90 -24.54
C THR A 209 3.65 30.81 -24.87
N GLY A 210 3.43 31.90 -25.62
CA GLY A 210 4.49 32.60 -26.35
C GLY A 210 5.58 33.20 -25.47
N MET A 211 5.23 33.81 -24.34
CA MET A 211 6.21 34.39 -23.41
C MET A 211 7.07 33.30 -22.74
N TYR A 212 6.44 32.20 -22.31
CA TYR A 212 7.15 31.05 -21.75
C TYR A 212 8.08 30.42 -22.80
N ASP A 213 7.59 30.22 -24.03
CA ASP A 213 8.39 29.68 -25.13
C ASP A 213 9.62 30.55 -25.42
N ARG A 214 9.46 31.87 -25.36
CA ARG A 214 10.55 32.82 -25.54
C ARG A 214 11.60 32.71 -24.43
N ILE A 215 11.19 32.57 -23.17
CA ILE A 215 12.11 32.35 -22.05
C ILE A 215 12.91 31.06 -22.26
N ILE A 216 12.27 29.96 -22.66
CA ILE A 216 13.01 28.72 -22.95
C ILE A 216 13.96 28.90 -24.14
N ALA A 217 13.57 29.67 -25.17
CA ALA A 217 14.43 29.97 -26.30
C ALA A 217 15.66 30.84 -25.94
N GLU A 218 15.58 31.64 -24.86
CA GLU A 218 16.70 32.39 -24.28
C GLU A 218 17.73 31.49 -23.55
N GLY A 219 17.47 30.19 -23.46
CA GLY A 219 18.39 29.18 -22.91
C GLY A 219 18.06 28.69 -21.51
N TRP A 220 16.92 29.07 -20.95
CA TRP A 220 16.50 28.63 -19.62
C TRP A 220 16.01 27.18 -19.62
N ALA A 221 16.44 26.39 -18.65
CA ALA A 221 15.98 25.02 -18.46
C ALA A 221 14.50 24.99 -18.02
N PRO A 222 13.59 24.28 -18.72
CA PRO A 222 12.16 24.27 -18.36
C PRO A 222 11.86 23.83 -16.93
N GLU A 223 12.67 22.93 -16.35
CA GLU A 223 12.56 22.45 -14.97
C GLU A 223 12.87 23.51 -13.91
N LYS A 224 13.57 24.59 -14.29
CA LYS A 224 13.90 25.73 -13.42
C LYS A 224 12.95 26.91 -13.60
N VAL A 225 12.04 26.89 -14.58
CA VAL A 225 11.08 27.97 -14.81
C VAL A 225 9.70 27.52 -14.32
N VAL A 226 9.22 28.07 -13.21
CA VAL A 226 7.87 27.83 -12.69
C VAL A 226 6.94 28.93 -13.20
N ALA A 227 5.83 28.54 -13.83
CA ALA A 227 4.87 29.48 -14.40
C ALA A 227 4.03 30.15 -13.31
N GLY A 228 4.34 31.39 -12.99
CA GLY A 228 3.60 32.18 -12.01
C GLY A 228 2.37 32.88 -12.56
N THR A 229 1.23 32.66 -11.89
CA THR A 229 -0.07 33.18 -12.28
C THR A 229 -0.79 33.86 -11.12
N LEU A 230 -1.66 34.82 -11.44
CA LEU A 230 -2.61 35.36 -10.47
C LEU A 230 -3.75 34.35 -10.27
N THR A 231 -4.06 34.03 -9.02
CA THR A 231 -5.17 33.12 -8.66
C THR A 231 -6.53 33.83 -8.65
N ASN A 232 -6.52 35.15 -8.52
CA ASN A 232 -7.67 36.03 -8.52
C ASN A 232 -7.27 37.36 -9.22
N PRO A 233 -8.15 37.99 -10.03
CA PRO A 233 -7.86 39.27 -10.64
C PRO A 233 -7.55 40.40 -9.65
N ALA A 234 -7.97 40.29 -8.38
CA ALA A 234 -7.68 41.26 -7.34
C ALA A 234 -6.24 41.19 -6.79
N ASN A 235 -5.51 40.09 -7.04
CA ASN A 235 -4.17 39.87 -6.47
C ASN A 235 -3.04 40.58 -7.24
N GLY A 236 -3.37 41.26 -8.34
CA GLY A 236 -2.43 42.01 -9.15
C GLY A 236 -3.12 43.10 -9.95
N SER A 237 -2.33 43.94 -10.63
CA SER A 237 -2.84 45.05 -11.43
C SER A 237 -3.44 44.62 -12.78
N ARG A 238 -2.93 43.55 -13.38
CA ARG A 238 -3.37 42.98 -14.67
C ARG A 238 -2.76 41.61 -14.90
N GLY A 239 -3.25 40.87 -15.91
CA GLY A 239 -2.66 39.58 -16.33
C GLY A 239 -3.27 38.34 -15.69
N TYR A 240 -4.43 38.46 -15.03
CA TYR A 240 -5.20 37.30 -14.57
C TYR A 240 -5.74 36.51 -15.77
N VAL A 241 -5.55 35.20 -15.73
CA VAL A 241 -6.03 34.27 -16.75
C VAL A 241 -7.02 33.31 -16.10
N PRO A 242 -8.29 33.26 -16.56
CA PRO A 242 -9.28 32.31 -16.06
C PRO A 242 -8.83 30.85 -16.17
N MET A 243 -9.25 30.01 -15.22
CA MET A 243 -8.77 28.62 -15.06
C MET A 243 -8.97 27.75 -16.32
N ASP A 244 -10.05 27.95 -17.08
CA ASP A 244 -10.33 27.25 -18.34
C ASP A 244 -9.29 27.55 -19.43
N LYS A 245 -8.96 28.83 -19.61
CA LYS A 245 -7.93 29.27 -20.55
C LYS A 245 -6.53 28.86 -20.08
N LEU A 246 -6.24 29.06 -18.79
CA LEU A 246 -4.96 28.69 -18.18
C LEU A 246 -4.69 27.18 -18.33
N SER A 247 -5.72 26.35 -18.11
CA SER A 247 -5.64 24.89 -18.29
C SER A 247 -5.18 24.49 -19.69
N ALA A 248 -5.71 25.14 -20.74
CA ALA A 248 -5.32 24.85 -22.12
C ALA A 248 -3.85 25.24 -22.41
N VAL A 249 -3.41 26.39 -21.90
CA VAL A 249 -2.03 26.88 -22.06
C VAL A 249 -1.05 25.94 -21.34
N LEU A 250 -1.32 25.62 -20.07
CA LEU A 250 -0.50 24.72 -19.28
C LEU A 250 -0.45 23.30 -19.87
N GLY A 251 -1.58 22.78 -20.35
CA GLY A 251 -1.62 21.49 -21.06
C GLY A 251 -0.71 21.49 -22.30
N THR A 252 -0.66 22.60 -23.04
CA THR A 252 0.23 22.76 -24.19
C THR A 252 1.70 22.81 -23.78
N LEU A 253 2.04 23.57 -22.74
CA LEU A 253 3.40 23.67 -22.23
C LEU A 253 3.91 22.33 -21.70
N MET A 254 3.08 21.58 -20.97
CA MET A 254 3.44 20.26 -20.44
C MET A 254 3.67 19.21 -21.52
N LEU A 255 3.00 19.33 -22.67
CA LEU A 255 3.23 18.48 -23.85
C LEU A 255 4.53 18.88 -24.57
N ARG A 256 4.80 20.18 -24.66
CA ARG A 256 5.97 20.72 -25.37
C ARG A 256 7.28 20.56 -24.58
N TYR A 257 7.20 20.72 -23.26
CA TYR A 257 8.35 20.69 -22.35
C TYR A 257 8.15 19.57 -21.31
N PRO A 258 8.70 18.36 -21.54
CA PRO A 258 8.51 17.23 -20.65
C PRO A 258 8.98 17.46 -19.22
N THR A 259 10.02 18.30 -19.04
CA THR A 259 10.61 18.69 -17.75
C THR A 259 10.00 19.96 -17.15
N PHE A 260 8.82 20.40 -17.62
CA PHE A 260 8.13 21.61 -17.16
C PHE A 260 8.17 21.80 -15.63
N GLY A 261 8.70 22.94 -15.18
CA GLY A 261 9.08 23.20 -13.79
C GLY A 261 7.91 23.25 -12.81
N GLY A 262 6.72 23.61 -13.27
CA GLY A 262 5.50 23.68 -12.45
C GLY A 262 4.74 25.00 -12.59
N VAL A 263 3.80 25.22 -11.68
CA VAL A 263 2.97 26.43 -11.60
C VAL A 263 3.02 26.98 -10.18
N MET A 264 3.11 28.30 -10.04
CA MET A 264 2.89 28.99 -8.78
C MET A 264 1.64 29.88 -8.86
N GLY A 265 0.92 30.00 -7.74
CA GLY A 265 -0.25 30.86 -7.59
C GLY A 265 -0.03 31.99 -6.60
N TRP A 266 -0.21 33.24 -7.07
CA TRP A 266 -0.26 34.46 -6.27
C TRP A 266 -1.71 34.97 -6.12
N GLU A 267 -2.36 34.85 -4.96
CA GLU A 267 -2.00 34.08 -3.76
C GLU A 267 -3.18 33.21 -3.29
N TYR A 268 -3.01 32.45 -2.21
CA TYR A 268 -3.96 31.40 -1.85
C TYR A 268 -5.35 31.89 -1.40
N PHE A 269 -5.44 32.84 -0.47
CA PHE A 269 -6.65 33.00 0.37
C PHE A 269 -7.97 33.26 -0.38
N ASN A 270 -7.93 33.85 -1.58
CA ASN A 270 -9.07 34.21 -2.42
C ASN A 270 -9.01 33.53 -3.80
N ALA A 271 -8.29 32.42 -3.91
CA ALA A 271 -8.02 31.78 -5.19
C ALA A 271 -9.30 31.23 -5.85
N LEU A 272 -9.54 31.63 -7.10
CA LEU A 272 -10.67 31.14 -7.89
C LEU A 272 -10.38 29.72 -8.41
N PRO A 273 -11.39 28.83 -8.54
CA PRO A 273 -12.83 29.12 -8.54
C PRO A 273 -13.51 29.15 -7.16
N GLY A 274 -12.83 28.69 -6.10
CA GLY A 274 -13.46 28.55 -4.78
C GLY A 274 -13.52 29.82 -3.96
N ASP A 275 -12.74 30.83 -4.35
CA ASP A 275 -12.59 32.12 -3.67
C ASP A 275 -12.29 31.92 -2.17
N VAL A 276 -12.59 32.91 -1.32
CA VAL A 276 -12.37 32.86 0.13
C VAL A 276 -13.02 31.67 0.85
N HIS A 277 -14.01 31.01 0.25
CA HIS A 277 -14.70 29.88 0.87
C HIS A 277 -13.99 28.54 0.64
N LYS A 278 -13.38 28.36 -0.53
CA LYS A 278 -12.69 27.11 -0.92
C LYS A 278 -11.41 27.39 -1.73
N PRO A 279 -10.47 28.19 -1.21
CA PRO A 279 -9.31 28.64 -1.97
C PRO A 279 -8.43 27.50 -2.50
N TRP A 280 -8.39 26.38 -1.79
CA TRP A 280 -7.68 25.15 -2.19
C TRP A 280 -8.11 24.56 -3.55
N GLN A 281 -9.31 24.91 -4.05
CA GLN A 281 -9.80 24.42 -5.34
C GLN A 281 -8.91 24.84 -6.50
N TRP A 282 -8.24 26.00 -6.42
CA TRP A 282 -7.30 26.41 -7.45
C TRP A 282 -6.17 25.39 -7.62
N ALA A 283 -5.52 25.01 -6.52
CA ALA A 283 -4.43 24.02 -6.54
C ALA A 283 -4.92 22.64 -7.00
N ALA A 284 -6.12 22.22 -6.55
CA ALA A 284 -6.72 20.97 -6.98
C ALA A 284 -6.99 20.93 -8.50
N CYS A 285 -7.46 22.03 -9.09
CA CYS A 285 -7.65 22.14 -10.54
C CYS A 285 -6.32 22.02 -11.30
N ILE A 286 -5.27 22.70 -10.84
CA ILE A 286 -3.93 22.61 -11.43
C ILE A 286 -3.38 21.18 -11.31
N SER A 287 -3.58 20.52 -10.17
CA SER A 287 -3.15 19.14 -9.95
C SER A 287 -3.86 18.14 -10.86
N LEU A 288 -5.18 18.30 -11.02
CA LEU A 288 -5.97 17.48 -11.93
C LEU A 288 -5.44 17.60 -13.37
N LEU A 289 -5.16 18.82 -13.83
CA LEU A 289 -4.55 19.07 -15.13
C LEU A 289 -3.22 18.33 -15.28
N MET A 290 -2.34 18.46 -14.27
CA MET A 290 -1.03 17.83 -14.31
C MET A 290 -1.13 16.30 -14.32
N GLY A 291 -2.12 15.72 -13.63
CA GLY A 291 -2.41 14.29 -13.62
C GLY A 291 -2.98 13.75 -14.94
N MET A 292 -3.69 14.58 -15.72
CA MET A 292 -4.26 14.16 -17.01
C MET A 292 -3.20 13.82 -18.07
N LYS A 293 -1.96 14.36 -17.98
CA LYS A 293 -0.83 13.95 -18.84
C LYS A 293 -0.45 12.49 -18.63
N SER A 294 -0.48 12.01 -17.38
CA SER A 294 -0.23 10.60 -17.04
C SER A 294 -1.29 9.68 -17.64
N VAL A 295 -2.56 10.13 -17.65
CA VAL A 295 -3.67 9.43 -18.28
C VAL A 295 -3.56 9.47 -19.81
N TYR A 296 -3.28 10.63 -20.41
CA TYR A 296 -3.13 10.78 -21.86
C TYR A 296 -1.97 9.94 -22.40
N SER A 297 -0.81 10.00 -21.74
CA SER A 297 0.39 9.21 -22.08
C SER A 297 0.20 7.70 -21.87
N ALA A 298 -0.70 7.28 -20.97
CA ALA A 298 -1.13 5.89 -20.84
C ALA A 298 -2.10 5.47 -21.96
N THR A 299 -2.90 6.40 -22.51
CA THR A 299 -3.91 6.13 -23.55
C THR A 299 -3.42 6.24 -25.00
N THR A 300 -2.35 7.00 -25.29
CA THR A 300 -1.87 7.22 -26.67
C THR A 300 -0.65 6.39 -27.08
N ARG A 301 -0.18 5.46 -26.23
CA ARG A 301 0.81 4.47 -26.68
C ARG A 301 0.13 3.50 -27.65
N PRO A 302 0.70 3.25 -28.84
CA PRO A 302 0.25 2.17 -29.71
C PRO A 302 0.30 0.85 -28.92
N PHE A 303 -0.66 -0.01 -29.19
CA PHE A 303 -0.85 -1.36 -28.65
C PHE A 303 0.27 -2.35 -29.04
N HIS A 304 1.53 -1.89 -29.07
CA HIS A 304 2.70 -2.67 -29.42
C HIS A 304 3.66 -2.92 -28.25
N ASP A 305 3.50 -2.20 -27.13
CA ASP A 305 4.37 -2.35 -25.94
C ASP A 305 3.62 -2.60 -24.61
N MET A 306 2.35 -3.03 -24.63
CA MET A 306 1.63 -3.47 -23.42
C MET A 306 1.80 -4.98 -23.16
N VAL A 307 3.01 -5.50 -23.40
CA VAL A 307 3.45 -6.83 -22.99
C VAL A 307 4.84 -6.72 -22.36
N TYR A 308 4.99 -5.89 -21.33
CA TYR A 308 6.13 -5.95 -20.40
C TYR A 308 5.71 -5.44 -19.01
N LEU A 309 4.85 -6.21 -18.34
CA LEU A 309 5.07 -6.53 -16.92
C LEU A 309 6.22 -7.55 -16.87
N PRO A 310 7.08 -7.60 -15.83
CA PRO A 310 8.20 -8.52 -15.81
C PRO A 310 7.72 -9.95 -15.46
N PHE A 311 7.01 -10.57 -16.40
CA PHE A 311 6.69 -11.99 -16.45
C PHE A 311 6.81 -12.43 -17.90
N GLY A 312 8.03 -12.75 -18.33
CA GLY A 312 8.23 -13.25 -19.69
C GLY A 312 9.66 -13.21 -20.20
N CYS A 313 10.59 -13.92 -19.58
CA CYS A 313 11.79 -14.34 -20.29
C CYS A 313 12.24 -15.72 -19.81
N CYS A 314 11.53 -16.76 -20.24
CA CYS A 314 12.08 -18.11 -20.27
C CYS A 314 11.28 -19.04 -21.19
N PHE A 315 10.97 -18.66 -22.43
CA PHE A 315 10.71 -19.65 -23.48
C PHE A 315 11.01 -19.02 -24.85
N VAL A 316 11.57 -19.84 -25.75
CA VAL A 316 12.02 -19.54 -27.12
C VAL A 316 13.49 -19.10 -27.26
N ARG A 317 14.39 -20.02 -26.89
CA ARG A 317 15.62 -20.29 -27.67
C ARG A 317 15.30 -21.43 -28.63
N SER A 318 14.97 -21.14 -29.88
CA SER A 318 15.28 -21.97 -31.05
C SER A 318 14.77 -21.28 -32.33
N ALA A 319 15.50 -21.45 -33.42
CA ALA A 319 15.22 -20.98 -34.78
C ALA A 319 15.59 -19.52 -35.11
N ARG A 320 16.89 -19.21 -35.05
CA ARG A 320 17.55 -18.28 -35.98
C ARG A 320 18.54 -19.08 -36.83
N SER A 321 18.17 -19.42 -38.05
CA SER A 321 19.09 -19.62 -39.17
C SER A 321 18.28 -19.74 -40.46
N TYR A 322 18.33 -18.74 -41.33
CA TYR A 322 18.80 -18.88 -42.71
C TYR A 322 18.63 -17.56 -43.49
N CYS A 323 19.76 -17.16 -44.08
CA CYS A 323 19.96 -16.32 -45.27
C CYS A 323 19.78 -14.79 -45.23
N GLN A 324 20.96 -14.16 -45.16
CA GLN A 324 21.35 -12.87 -45.75
C GLN A 324 21.16 -12.82 -47.28
N GLY A 325 21.01 -11.60 -47.84
CA GLY A 325 21.20 -11.35 -49.28
C GLY A 325 20.70 -10.00 -49.82
N THR A 326 21.50 -8.94 -49.65
CA THR A 326 21.80 -7.78 -50.56
C THR A 326 20.83 -7.33 -51.69
N LEU A 327 20.38 -6.05 -51.60
CA LEU A 327 20.38 -4.88 -52.56
C LEU A 327 20.04 -5.04 -54.09
N PRO A 328 19.72 -3.99 -54.89
CA PRO A 328 18.93 -2.74 -54.70
C PRO A 328 18.11 -2.25 -55.95
N VAL A 329 17.41 -1.10 -55.80
CA VAL A 329 17.09 -0.04 -56.82
C VAL A 329 15.85 -0.11 -57.79
N ASN A 330 15.09 1.01 -57.75
CA ASN A 330 14.23 1.73 -58.74
C ASN A 330 12.81 1.32 -59.16
N LEU A 331 11.84 2.13 -58.70
CA LEU A 331 10.92 3.01 -59.48
C LEU A 331 10.33 2.51 -60.82
N ARG A 332 9.03 2.16 -60.83
CA ARG A 332 7.92 3.01 -61.37
C ARG A 332 6.55 2.28 -61.36
N SER A 333 5.54 3.05 -60.94
CA SER A 333 4.09 2.98 -61.20
C SER A 333 3.43 1.65 -61.60
N HIS A 334 2.44 1.21 -60.81
CA HIS A 334 1.03 1.20 -61.25
C HIS A 334 0.09 0.98 -60.06
N ALA A 335 -0.93 1.82 -59.99
CA ALA A 335 -2.03 1.72 -59.04
C ALA A 335 -2.77 0.39 -59.20
N ASN A 336 -3.05 -0.28 -58.09
CA ASN A 336 -4.26 -1.09 -57.93
C ASN A 336 -4.64 -1.13 -56.45
N ALA A 337 -5.54 -0.23 -56.08
CA ALA A 337 -6.34 -0.33 -54.87
C ALA A 337 -7.32 -1.51 -55.04
N ASN A 338 -7.25 -2.51 -54.16
CA ASN A 338 -8.39 -3.31 -53.71
C ASN A 338 -7.96 -4.37 -52.68
N SER A 339 -7.90 -3.96 -51.42
CA SER A 339 -8.03 -4.85 -50.26
C SER A 339 -8.53 -4.04 -49.05
N CYS A 340 -9.78 -3.58 -49.12
CA CYS A 340 -10.47 -3.06 -47.93
C CYS A 340 -10.73 -4.21 -46.95
N ASN A 341 -9.83 -4.39 -45.98
CA ASN A 341 -10.18 -4.99 -44.71
C ASN A 341 -11.24 -4.10 -44.06
N VAL A 342 -12.46 -4.61 -43.91
CA VAL A 342 -13.53 -3.91 -43.19
C VAL A 342 -13.08 -3.72 -41.75
N MET A 343 -12.70 -2.48 -41.38
CA MET A 343 -12.45 -2.12 -39.99
C MET A 343 -13.73 -2.33 -39.17
N PRO A 344 -13.65 -2.93 -37.96
CA PRO A 344 -14.80 -2.99 -37.05
C PRO A 344 -15.30 -1.57 -36.76
N SER A 345 -16.62 -1.40 -36.62
CA SER A 345 -17.15 -0.10 -36.20
C SER A 345 -16.56 0.28 -34.82
N ILE A 346 -16.33 1.58 -34.58
CA ILE A 346 -15.81 2.07 -33.30
C ILE A 346 -16.62 1.50 -32.11
N GLN A 347 -17.94 1.41 -32.27
CA GLN A 347 -18.87 0.86 -31.27
C GLN A 347 -18.61 -0.63 -30.97
N THR A 348 -18.30 -1.41 -32.00
CA THR A 348 -17.95 -2.83 -31.88
C THR A 348 -16.65 -3.03 -31.11
N SER A 349 -15.63 -2.21 -31.40
CA SER A 349 -14.36 -2.23 -30.67
C SER A 349 -14.55 -1.82 -29.21
N VAL A 350 -15.34 -0.77 -28.94
CA VAL A 350 -15.65 -0.31 -27.57
C VAL A 350 -16.38 -1.39 -26.77
N ALA A 351 -17.38 -2.06 -27.35
CA ALA A 351 -18.10 -3.15 -26.69
C ALA A 351 -17.18 -4.35 -26.39
N ALA A 352 -16.29 -4.70 -27.32
CA ALA A 352 -15.37 -5.82 -27.13
C ALA A 352 -14.35 -5.55 -26.01
N THR A 353 -13.71 -4.39 -26.06
CA THR A 353 -12.68 -4.00 -25.08
C THR A 353 -13.28 -3.84 -23.68
N SER A 354 -14.44 -3.17 -23.56
CA SER A 354 -15.12 -3.02 -22.26
C SER A 354 -15.57 -4.38 -21.68
N SER A 355 -16.09 -5.29 -22.50
CA SER A 355 -16.43 -6.65 -22.05
C SER A 355 -15.21 -7.44 -21.58
N ALA A 356 -14.10 -7.36 -22.31
CA ALA A 356 -12.86 -8.02 -21.92
C ALA A 356 -12.33 -7.46 -20.59
N LEU A 357 -12.38 -6.14 -20.41
CA LEU A 357 -11.94 -5.46 -19.21
C LEU A 357 -12.78 -5.84 -17.98
N ILE A 358 -14.12 -5.88 -18.09
CA ILE A 358 -15.01 -6.32 -17.00
C ILE A 358 -14.66 -7.74 -16.56
N ARG A 359 -14.42 -8.65 -17.51
CA ARG A 359 -14.15 -10.06 -17.21
C ARG A 359 -12.78 -10.27 -16.60
N PHE A 360 -11.77 -9.61 -17.16
CA PHE A 360 -10.42 -9.66 -16.65
C PHE A 360 -10.35 -9.05 -15.24
N LEU A 361 -10.77 -7.79 -15.08
CA LEU A 361 -10.76 -7.13 -13.78
C LEU A 361 -11.69 -7.80 -12.78
N GLY A 362 -12.89 -8.22 -13.20
CA GLY A 362 -13.84 -8.92 -12.34
C GLY A 362 -13.30 -10.26 -11.83
N TYR A 363 -12.64 -11.05 -12.68
CA TYR A 363 -12.01 -12.29 -12.24
C TYR A 363 -10.86 -12.02 -11.26
N ILE A 364 -9.93 -11.12 -11.61
CA ILE A 364 -8.79 -10.76 -10.75
C ILE A 364 -9.29 -10.24 -9.41
N PHE A 365 -10.27 -9.33 -9.42
CA PHE A 365 -10.85 -8.72 -8.22
C PHE A 365 -11.52 -9.74 -7.29
N LEU A 366 -12.38 -10.60 -7.85
CA LEU A 366 -13.18 -11.52 -7.06
C LEU A 366 -12.37 -12.73 -6.59
N ARG A 367 -11.37 -13.16 -7.35
CA ARG A 367 -10.68 -14.43 -7.11
C ARG A 367 -9.25 -14.27 -6.61
N TRP A 368 -8.61 -13.13 -6.85
CA TRP A 368 -7.19 -13.01 -6.65
C TRP A 368 -6.76 -11.80 -5.84
N ILE A 369 -6.96 -10.57 -6.28
CA ILE A 369 -6.46 -9.39 -5.58
C ILE A 369 -7.64 -8.42 -5.39
N PRO A 370 -8.05 -8.09 -4.15
CA PRO A 370 -9.13 -7.14 -3.90
C PRO A 370 -8.63 -5.70 -4.11
N ALA A 371 -8.08 -5.41 -5.29
CA ALA A 371 -7.46 -4.13 -5.63
C ALA A 371 -8.48 -3.00 -5.58
N HIS A 372 -8.13 -1.89 -4.92
CA HIS A 372 -9.05 -0.80 -4.66
C HIS A 372 -9.50 -0.04 -5.92
N HIS A 373 -8.69 -0.05 -6.98
CA HIS A 373 -9.06 0.53 -8.27
C HIS A 373 -10.02 -0.34 -9.10
N ALA A 374 -10.17 -1.64 -8.78
CA ALA A 374 -10.93 -2.54 -9.63
C ALA A 374 -12.44 -2.25 -9.64
N PRO A 375 -13.13 -1.99 -8.51
CA PRO A 375 -14.56 -1.70 -8.53
C PRO A 375 -14.97 -0.52 -9.43
N PRO A 376 -14.39 0.70 -9.32
CA PRO A 376 -14.78 1.81 -10.18
C PRO A 376 -14.52 1.51 -11.67
N LEU A 377 -13.42 0.81 -11.99
CA LEU A 377 -13.13 0.39 -13.37
C LEU A 377 -14.12 -0.64 -13.90
N ILE A 378 -14.52 -1.62 -13.09
CA ILE A 378 -15.51 -2.64 -13.46
C ILE A 378 -16.87 -1.98 -13.73
N PHE A 379 -17.35 -1.11 -12.84
CA PHE A 379 -18.64 -0.43 -13.01
C PHE A 379 -18.64 0.53 -14.21
N THR A 380 -17.56 1.30 -14.39
CA THR A 380 -17.42 2.19 -15.56
C THR A 380 -17.39 1.39 -16.86
N SER A 381 -16.63 0.30 -16.89
CA SER A 381 -16.55 -0.58 -18.07
C SER A 381 -17.90 -1.24 -18.35
N LEU A 382 -18.65 -1.64 -17.32
CA LEU A 382 -19.99 -2.18 -17.46
C LEU A 382 -20.97 -1.16 -18.05
N LEU A 383 -20.95 0.09 -17.59
CA LEU A 383 -21.78 1.16 -18.14
C LEU A 383 -21.46 1.44 -19.61
N VAL A 384 -20.17 1.53 -19.94
CA VAL A 384 -19.69 1.71 -21.33
C VAL A 384 -20.13 0.52 -22.20
N TYR A 385 -19.98 -0.70 -21.71
CA TYR A 385 -20.38 -1.92 -22.40
C TYR A 385 -21.87 -1.94 -22.71
N LEU A 386 -22.73 -1.70 -21.70
CA LEU A 386 -24.19 -1.71 -21.87
C LEU A 386 -24.65 -0.62 -22.84
N THR A 387 -24.04 0.56 -22.78
CA THR A 387 -24.32 1.67 -23.70
C THR A 387 -23.93 1.31 -25.14
N ALA A 388 -22.74 0.74 -25.34
CA ALA A 388 -22.27 0.32 -26.65
C ALA A 388 -23.16 -0.79 -27.25
N VAL A 389 -23.54 -1.79 -26.43
CA VAL A 389 -24.46 -2.85 -26.85
C VAL A 389 -25.84 -2.28 -27.21
N PHE A 390 -26.37 -1.35 -26.42
CA PHE A 390 -27.64 -0.69 -26.71
C PHE A 390 -27.60 0.04 -28.06
N VAL A 391 -26.53 0.79 -28.34
CA VAL A 391 -26.34 1.49 -29.63
C VAL A 391 -26.21 0.52 -30.79
N ILE A 392 -25.47 -0.59 -30.63
CA ILE A 392 -25.32 -1.62 -31.67
C ILE A 392 -26.69 -2.26 -31.99
N VAL A 393 -27.43 -2.67 -30.96
CA VAL A 393 -28.73 -3.36 -31.12
C VAL A 393 -29.79 -2.43 -31.71
N THR A 394 -29.89 -1.19 -31.21
CA THR A 394 -30.85 -0.19 -31.73
C THR A 394 -30.48 0.31 -33.11
N GLY A 395 -29.18 0.46 -33.41
CA GLY A 395 -28.69 0.83 -34.73
C GLY A 395 -28.97 -0.24 -35.80
N GLU A 396 -28.89 -1.53 -35.46
CA GLU A 396 -29.31 -2.62 -36.34
C GLU A 396 -30.83 -2.67 -36.56
N ALA A 397 -31.62 -2.45 -35.50
CA ALA A 397 -33.09 -2.37 -35.58
C ALA A 397 -33.56 -1.21 -36.48
N ALA A 398 -32.92 -0.04 -36.40
CA ALA A 398 -33.20 1.11 -37.26
C ALA A 398 -32.84 0.84 -38.74
N LYS A 399 -31.76 0.10 -39.02
CA LYS A 399 -31.36 -0.31 -40.38
C LYS A 399 -32.29 -1.36 -41.00
N THR A 400 -32.86 -2.26 -40.18
CA THR A 400 -33.85 -3.24 -40.65
C THR A 400 -35.21 -2.58 -40.92
N SER A 401 -35.61 -1.58 -40.13
CA SER A 401 -36.83 -0.79 -40.39
C SER A 401 -36.77 0.04 -41.67
N LYS A 402 -35.62 0.60 -42.05
CA LYS A 402 -35.46 1.35 -43.33
C LYS A 402 -35.46 0.49 -44.59
N ARG A 403 -35.21 -0.83 -44.47
CA ARG A 403 -35.22 -1.76 -45.61
C ARG A 403 -36.61 -2.35 -45.92
N GLY A 404 -37.59 -2.18 -45.04
CA GLY A 404 -38.98 -2.60 -45.26
C GLY A 404 -39.87 -1.56 -45.95
N GLY A 405 -39.33 -0.38 -46.30
CA GLY A 405 -40.11 0.79 -46.74
C GLY A 405 -40.09 1.10 -48.24
N THR A 406 -39.66 0.20 -49.12
CA THR A 406 -39.66 0.44 -50.58
C THR A 406 -40.05 -0.81 -51.36
N THR A 407 -41.34 -1.10 -51.40
CA THR A 407 -41.97 -1.82 -52.53
C THR A 407 -43.09 -0.96 -53.07
N GLY A 408 -42.87 -0.36 -54.22
CA GLY A 408 -43.84 0.50 -54.90
C GLY A 408 -43.24 1.11 -56.16
N ASN A 409 -43.55 0.48 -57.29
CA ASN A 409 -43.47 0.99 -58.67
C ASN A 409 -42.10 1.26 -59.31
N ALA A 410 -41.72 0.40 -60.25
CA ALA A 410 -41.23 0.82 -61.56
C ALA A 410 -41.37 -0.33 -62.57
N GLN A 411 -42.51 -0.35 -63.26
CA GLN A 411 -42.74 -0.99 -64.54
C GLN A 411 -42.22 -0.03 -65.64
N LYS A 412 -41.67 -0.57 -66.74
CA LYS A 412 -41.09 0.09 -67.96
C LYS A 412 -39.57 0.28 -67.91
N ASP A 413 -38.75 -0.08 -68.89
CA ASP A 413 -38.95 -0.46 -70.30
C ASP A 413 -37.92 -1.54 -70.72
N ALA A 414 -38.31 -2.30 -71.74
CA ALA A 414 -37.52 -3.33 -72.40
C ALA A 414 -36.99 -2.83 -73.76
N ILE A 415 -36.03 -3.58 -74.33
CA ILE A 415 -35.55 -3.59 -75.74
C ILE A 415 -34.44 -2.54 -75.98
N THR A 416 -33.17 -2.86 -76.28
CA THR A 416 -32.52 -3.66 -77.35
C THR A 416 -31.01 -3.69 -76.95
N THR A 417 -30.12 -4.65 -77.22
CA THR A 417 -29.73 -5.31 -78.47
C THR A 417 -28.83 -6.51 -78.15
N LYS A 418 -28.96 -7.59 -78.94
CA LYS A 418 -28.22 -8.86 -78.87
C LYS A 418 -26.99 -8.87 -79.81
N ARG A 419 -26.07 -9.81 -79.50
CA ARG A 419 -24.91 -10.37 -80.25
C ARG A 419 -23.56 -9.75 -79.82
N SER A 420 -22.51 -10.51 -79.48
CA SER A 420 -22.07 -11.82 -79.99
C SER A 420 -21.41 -12.72 -78.93
N SER A 421 -21.47 -14.02 -79.22
CA SER A 421 -20.95 -15.20 -78.54
C SER A 421 -19.41 -15.30 -78.45
N GLY A 422 -18.90 -15.95 -77.39
CA GLY A 422 -17.73 -16.82 -77.50
C GLY A 422 -16.82 -16.96 -76.27
N SER A 423 -16.90 -18.13 -75.64
CA SER A 423 -15.82 -18.84 -74.89
C SER A 423 -15.61 -18.57 -73.38
N GLY A 424 -15.94 -19.61 -72.60
CA GLY A 424 -15.00 -20.20 -71.64
C GLY A 424 -15.04 -19.73 -70.18
N GLY A 425 -15.43 -20.64 -69.27
CA GLY A 425 -14.77 -20.75 -67.97
C GLY A 425 -15.59 -20.50 -66.71
N ASN A 426 -16.03 -21.61 -66.12
CA ASN A 426 -16.02 -21.94 -64.68
C ASN A 426 -16.70 -21.03 -63.63
N SER A 427 -17.67 -21.68 -62.96
CA SER A 427 -18.15 -21.49 -61.59
C SER A 427 -17.26 -20.69 -60.63
N GLY A 428 -17.77 -19.52 -60.19
CA GLY A 428 -17.30 -18.81 -59.00
C GLY A 428 -18.44 -18.68 -57.99
N LYS A 429 -18.48 -19.60 -57.01
CA LYS A 429 -19.33 -19.50 -55.80
C LYS A 429 -19.10 -18.15 -55.13
N GLY A 430 -20.19 -17.42 -54.87
CA GLY A 430 -20.19 -16.27 -53.98
C GLY A 430 -19.64 -16.67 -52.60
N LYS A 431 -18.60 -15.97 -52.16
CA LYS A 431 -18.09 -16.08 -50.78
C LYS A 431 -19.00 -15.23 -49.89
N ASP A 432 -19.92 -15.90 -49.20
CA ASP A 432 -20.57 -15.38 -48.01
C ASP A 432 -19.52 -14.97 -46.97
N GLY A 433 -19.65 -13.74 -46.46
CA GLY A 433 -18.84 -13.25 -45.34
C GLY A 433 -19.04 -14.15 -44.12
N ARG A 434 -17.94 -14.64 -43.54
CA ARG A 434 -17.91 -15.48 -42.32
C ARG A 434 -18.76 -14.83 -41.22
N ALA A 435 -19.88 -15.48 -40.89
CA ALA A 435 -20.68 -15.15 -39.72
C ALA A 435 -19.89 -15.45 -38.43
N ALA A 436 -19.91 -14.52 -37.48
CA ALA A 436 -19.35 -14.74 -36.14
C ALA A 436 -20.08 -15.91 -35.45
N SER A 437 -19.32 -16.90 -34.96
CA SER A 437 -19.88 -18.07 -34.26
C SER A 437 -20.36 -17.69 -32.86
N SER A 438 -21.26 -18.48 -32.25
CA SER A 438 -21.70 -18.28 -30.87
C SER A 438 -20.53 -18.22 -29.87
N LEU A 439 -19.43 -18.93 -30.17
CA LEU A 439 -18.20 -18.89 -29.40
C LEU A 439 -17.49 -17.55 -29.50
N SER A 440 -17.45 -16.92 -30.68
CA SER A 440 -16.85 -15.59 -30.82
C SER A 440 -17.68 -14.51 -30.13
N VAL A 441 -19.02 -14.63 -30.12
CA VAL A 441 -19.92 -13.72 -29.37
C VAL A 441 -19.68 -13.86 -27.86
N PHE A 442 -19.54 -15.09 -27.38
CA PHE A 442 -19.24 -15.34 -25.98
C PHE A 442 -17.84 -14.80 -25.61
N ALA A 443 -16.81 -15.05 -26.41
CA ALA A 443 -15.44 -14.63 -26.11
C ALA A 443 -15.24 -13.10 -26.19
N THR A 444 -15.83 -12.45 -27.20
CA THR A 444 -15.63 -11.01 -27.45
C THR A 444 -16.63 -10.12 -26.75
N GLY A 445 -17.79 -10.63 -26.38
CA GLY A 445 -18.88 -9.81 -25.84
C GLY A 445 -19.65 -8.98 -26.88
N ILE A 446 -19.30 -9.09 -28.17
CA ILE A 446 -19.93 -8.35 -29.26
C ILE A 446 -21.29 -8.99 -29.62
N PRO A 447 -22.41 -8.23 -29.64
CA PRO A 447 -23.71 -8.76 -30.07
C PRO A 447 -23.72 -9.20 -31.54
N SER A 448 -24.40 -10.31 -31.83
CA SER A 448 -24.66 -10.80 -33.20
C SER A 448 -26.16 -10.96 -33.44
N SER A 449 -26.65 -10.45 -34.58
CA SER A 449 -28.06 -10.55 -34.99
C SER A 449 -28.59 -11.99 -35.11
N ARG A 450 -27.69 -12.98 -35.28
CA ARG A 450 -28.05 -14.40 -35.44
C ARG A 450 -27.91 -15.24 -34.15
N ALA A 451 -27.42 -14.68 -33.04
CA ALA A 451 -27.10 -15.44 -31.82
C ALA A 451 -27.74 -14.84 -30.55
N ARG A 452 -29.08 -14.74 -30.52
CA ARG A 452 -29.84 -14.09 -29.43
C ARG A 452 -29.50 -14.60 -28.03
N TYR A 453 -29.43 -15.92 -27.85
CA TYR A 453 -29.09 -16.52 -26.55
C TYR A 453 -27.63 -16.26 -26.14
N ALA A 454 -26.70 -16.23 -27.08
CA ALA A 454 -25.30 -15.92 -26.80
C ALA A 454 -25.12 -14.44 -26.41
N ASN A 455 -25.85 -13.52 -27.07
CA ASN A 455 -25.86 -12.10 -26.70
C ASN A 455 -26.38 -11.92 -25.26
N LEU A 456 -27.52 -12.53 -24.94
CA LEU A 456 -28.11 -12.46 -23.61
C LEU A 456 -27.18 -13.07 -22.55
N ALA A 457 -26.54 -14.20 -22.85
CA ALA A 457 -25.58 -14.83 -21.95
C ALA A 457 -24.36 -13.95 -21.69
N THR A 458 -23.81 -13.32 -22.73
CA THR A 458 -22.61 -12.45 -22.61
C THR A 458 -22.91 -11.19 -21.78
N VAL A 459 -24.06 -10.56 -22.00
CA VAL A 459 -24.53 -9.43 -21.19
C VAL A 459 -24.79 -9.90 -19.76
N GLY A 460 -25.45 -11.05 -19.60
CA GLY A 460 -25.69 -11.67 -18.30
C GLY A 460 -24.41 -11.92 -17.50
N VAL A 461 -23.34 -12.45 -18.12
CA VAL A 461 -22.05 -12.67 -17.45
C VAL A 461 -21.44 -11.35 -16.97
N ASN A 462 -21.40 -10.32 -17.81
CA ASN A 462 -20.84 -9.02 -17.43
C ASN A 462 -21.65 -8.35 -16.31
N MET A 463 -22.98 -8.47 -16.36
CA MET A 463 -23.87 -8.03 -15.27
C MET A 463 -23.64 -8.81 -13.99
N LEU A 464 -23.50 -10.14 -14.06
CA LEU A 464 -23.24 -10.99 -12.89
C LEU A 464 -21.89 -10.66 -12.23
N LEU A 465 -20.87 -10.33 -13.02
CA LEU A 465 -19.59 -9.86 -12.49
C LEU A 465 -19.73 -8.51 -11.78
N GLY A 466 -20.45 -7.56 -12.39
CA GLY A 466 -20.76 -6.28 -11.73
C GLY A 466 -21.56 -6.46 -10.43
N LEU A 467 -22.56 -7.34 -10.42
CA LEU A 467 -23.34 -7.67 -9.24
C LEU A 467 -22.51 -8.39 -8.16
N ALA A 468 -21.60 -9.28 -8.56
CA ALA A 468 -20.67 -9.93 -7.63
C ALA A 468 -19.69 -8.92 -7.02
N THR A 469 -19.18 -7.97 -7.80
CA THR A 469 -18.38 -6.85 -7.29
C THR A 469 -19.17 -6.01 -6.30
N LEU A 470 -20.44 -5.72 -6.59
CA LEU A 470 -21.33 -5.01 -5.69
C LEU A 470 -21.61 -5.78 -4.40
N ASP A 471 -21.82 -7.10 -4.50
CA ASP A 471 -22.05 -7.98 -3.34
C ASP A 471 -20.86 -7.95 -2.38
N VAL A 472 -19.63 -8.07 -2.89
CA VAL A 472 -18.40 -7.96 -2.09
C VAL A 472 -18.34 -6.65 -1.31
N LEU A 473 -18.76 -5.54 -1.91
CA LEU A 473 -18.71 -4.21 -1.28
C LEU A 473 -19.83 -3.98 -0.27
N LEU A 474 -21.05 -4.40 -0.60
CA LEU A 474 -22.25 -3.94 0.11
C LEU A 474 -22.84 -4.99 1.05
N ARG A 475 -22.75 -6.28 0.72
CA ARG A 475 -23.50 -7.32 1.44
C ARG A 475 -23.13 -7.37 2.92
N GLY A 476 -21.83 -7.41 3.22
CA GLY A 476 -21.34 -7.45 4.60
C GLY A 476 -21.59 -6.15 5.38
N HIS A 477 -21.71 -5.02 4.70
CA HIS A 477 -21.90 -3.71 5.34
C HIS A 477 -23.37 -3.43 5.66
N TYR A 478 -24.28 -3.71 4.72
CA TYR A 478 -25.69 -3.33 4.83
C TYR A 478 -26.62 -4.45 5.29
N LEU A 479 -26.31 -5.72 4.98
CA LEU A 479 -27.18 -6.84 5.34
C LEU A 479 -26.78 -7.53 6.66
N TYR A 480 -25.60 -7.18 7.21
CA TYR A 480 -25.05 -7.78 8.42
C TYR A 480 -24.55 -6.68 9.37
N PRO A 481 -25.46 -5.89 9.98
CA PRO A 481 -25.08 -4.86 10.93
C PRO A 481 -24.39 -5.48 12.16
N THR A 482 -23.37 -4.81 12.67
CA THR A 482 -22.53 -5.33 13.77
C THR A 482 -22.53 -4.43 15.01
N THR A 483 -23.43 -3.45 15.08
CA THR A 483 -23.55 -2.51 16.22
C THR A 483 -23.81 -3.24 17.52
N ASP A 484 -24.65 -4.26 17.47
CA ASP A 484 -25.18 -4.99 18.63
C ASP A 484 -24.37 -6.25 18.94
N LEU A 485 -23.18 -6.41 18.33
CA LEU A 485 -22.34 -7.60 18.49
C LEU A 485 -21.86 -7.78 19.94
N ALA A 486 -22.39 -8.76 20.65
CA ALA A 486 -21.86 -9.20 21.93
C ALA A 486 -20.92 -10.40 21.74
N PHE A 487 -19.72 -10.35 22.31
CA PHE A 487 -18.79 -11.48 22.30
C PHE A 487 -17.80 -11.42 23.45
N SER A 488 -17.16 -12.55 23.73
CA SER A 488 -16.02 -12.63 24.63
C SER A 488 -14.89 -13.46 24.01
N ARG A 489 -13.65 -13.12 24.32
CA ARG A 489 -12.48 -13.89 23.89
C ARG A 489 -11.37 -13.86 24.93
N VAL A 490 -10.50 -14.86 24.88
CA VAL A 490 -9.31 -14.93 25.75
C VAL A 490 -8.15 -14.18 25.09
N GLY A 491 -7.54 -13.27 25.84
CA GLY A 491 -6.28 -12.61 25.51
C GLY A 491 -5.10 -13.34 26.17
N TYR A 492 -4.18 -12.61 26.77
CA TYR A 492 -3.01 -13.18 27.43
C TYR A 492 -3.37 -14.02 28.66
N VAL A 493 -2.76 -15.21 28.73
CA VAL A 493 -2.90 -16.14 29.86
C VAL A 493 -1.50 -16.43 30.42
N SER A 494 -1.30 -16.09 31.69
CA SER A 494 -0.09 -16.38 32.44
C SER A 494 -0.27 -17.65 33.30
N PRO A 495 0.73 -18.04 34.10
CA PRO A 495 0.57 -19.14 35.05
C PRO A 495 -0.48 -18.87 36.14
N THR A 496 -0.77 -17.60 36.44
CA THR A 496 -1.62 -17.20 37.59
C THR A 496 -2.73 -16.21 37.23
N THR A 497 -2.78 -15.74 35.99
CA THR A 497 -3.76 -14.77 35.51
C THR A 497 -4.27 -15.09 34.12
N ALA A 498 -5.47 -14.62 33.79
CA ALA A 498 -6.02 -14.69 32.44
C ALA A 498 -6.77 -13.39 32.13
N ASN A 499 -6.42 -12.77 31.00
CA ASN A 499 -7.10 -11.60 30.47
C ASN A 499 -8.20 -12.06 29.50
N ILE A 500 -9.41 -11.55 29.70
CA ILE A 500 -10.59 -11.88 28.89
C ILE A 500 -11.18 -10.56 28.41
N LEU A 501 -11.38 -10.42 27.11
CA LEU A 501 -12.11 -9.29 26.56
C LEU A 501 -13.59 -9.65 26.52
N ILE A 502 -14.46 -8.74 26.97
CA ILE A 502 -15.89 -8.78 26.73
C ILE A 502 -16.33 -7.52 26.00
N ARG A 503 -17.23 -7.67 25.03
CA ARG A 503 -18.01 -6.59 24.43
C ARG A 503 -19.50 -6.86 24.68
N GLU A 504 -20.21 -5.91 25.27
CA GLU A 504 -21.67 -5.99 25.45
C GLU A 504 -22.30 -4.58 25.29
N PRO A 505 -22.93 -4.30 24.14
CA PRO A 505 -23.60 -3.02 23.91
C PRO A 505 -25.04 -2.94 24.49
N ASP A 506 -25.69 -4.07 24.81
CA ASP A 506 -27.08 -4.07 25.29
C ASP A 506 -27.17 -3.65 26.76
N ALA A 507 -27.69 -2.44 27.00
CA ALA A 507 -27.86 -1.89 28.33
C ALA A 507 -28.75 -2.74 29.25
N ALA A 508 -29.65 -3.57 28.70
CA ALA A 508 -30.54 -4.44 29.46
C ALA A 508 -29.82 -5.66 30.09
N ARG A 509 -28.57 -5.92 29.70
CA ARG A 509 -27.75 -7.03 30.22
C ARG A 509 -26.98 -6.69 31.49
N PHE A 510 -26.95 -5.42 31.90
CA PHE A 510 -26.22 -4.98 33.08
C PHE A 510 -27.05 -5.09 34.37
N PRO A 511 -26.41 -5.34 35.52
CA PRO A 511 -24.98 -5.60 35.67
C PRO A 511 -24.57 -7.00 35.18
N ILE A 512 -23.37 -7.12 34.59
CA ILE A 512 -22.82 -8.40 34.14
C ILE A 512 -21.98 -9.00 35.28
N HIS A 513 -22.38 -10.15 35.80
CA HIS A 513 -21.61 -10.90 36.78
C HIS A 513 -20.58 -11.77 36.08
N VAL A 514 -19.33 -11.74 36.55
CA VAL A 514 -18.21 -12.50 36.01
C VAL A 514 -17.90 -13.64 36.96
N SER A 515 -17.85 -14.86 36.44
CA SER A 515 -17.54 -16.03 37.25
C SER A 515 -16.64 -16.99 36.50
N TYR A 516 -15.88 -17.81 37.22
CA TYR A 516 -15.02 -18.84 36.64
C TYR A 516 -14.93 -20.07 37.53
N ARG A 517 -14.58 -21.21 36.95
CA ARG A 517 -14.41 -22.48 37.69
C ARG A 517 -13.29 -23.32 37.08
N PRO A 518 -12.51 -24.05 37.89
CA PRO A 518 -11.52 -25.01 37.38
C PRO A 518 -12.22 -26.23 36.76
N LEU A 519 -11.54 -26.84 35.79
CA LEU A 519 -11.95 -28.05 35.09
C LEU A 519 -10.91 -29.14 35.30
N GLU A 520 -11.17 -30.07 36.22
CA GLU A 520 -10.27 -31.19 36.53
C GLU A 520 -10.87 -32.50 36.04
N ASN A 521 -10.15 -33.23 35.19
CA ASN A 521 -10.56 -34.54 34.66
C ASN A 521 -12.00 -34.56 34.06
N GLY A 522 -12.40 -33.46 33.43
CA GLY A 522 -13.74 -33.29 32.85
C GLY A 522 -14.86 -33.01 33.86
N ARG A 523 -14.53 -32.85 35.14
CA ARG A 523 -15.47 -32.42 36.20
C ARG A 523 -15.30 -30.92 36.45
N GLU A 524 -16.43 -30.25 36.65
CA GLU A 524 -16.45 -28.84 37.02
C GLU A 524 -16.23 -28.70 38.53
N GLY A 525 -15.26 -27.86 38.92
CA GLY A 525 -15.03 -27.50 40.31
C GLY A 525 -15.99 -26.41 40.82
N GLU A 526 -15.65 -25.82 41.97
CA GLU A 526 -16.43 -24.73 42.58
C GLU A 526 -16.47 -23.49 41.67
N LEU A 527 -17.64 -22.83 41.65
CA LEU A 527 -17.84 -21.57 40.95
C LEU A 527 -17.32 -20.41 41.80
N ILE A 528 -16.34 -19.68 41.26
CA ILE A 528 -15.73 -18.52 41.91
C ILE A 528 -16.28 -17.25 41.26
N ASP A 529 -16.77 -16.32 42.09
CA ASP A 529 -17.16 -14.97 41.66
C ASP A 529 -15.91 -14.11 41.45
N ALA A 530 -15.79 -13.49 40.27
CA ALA A 530 -14.69 -12.61 39.89
C ALA A 530 -15.08 -11.12 39.93
N GLY A 531 -16.35 -10.81 40.20
CA GLY A 531 -16.85 -9.46 40.31
C GLY A 531 -17.94 -9.12 39.31
N THR A 532 -18.25 -7.83 39.22
CA THR A 532 -19.43 -7.35 38.48
C THR A 532 -19.08 -6.13 37.63
N ILE A 533 -19.50 -6.14 36.36
CA ILE A 533 -19.37 -5.03 35.43
C ILE A 533 -20.69 -4.26 35.43
N ALA A 534 -20.67 -3.04 35.96
CA ALA A 534 -21.89 -2.25 36.15
C ALA A 534 -22.43 -1.60 34.87
N VAL A 535 -21.53 -1.13 33.98
CA VAL A 535 -21.90 -0.47 32.73
C VAL A 535 -20.71 -0.47 31.78
N LEU A 536 -20.96 -0.61 30.48
CA LEU A 536 -20.00 -0.40 29.40
C LEU A 536 -20.44 0.77 28.53
N LYS A 537 -19.49 1.56 28.04
CA LYS A 537 -19.75 2.83 27.35
C LYS A 537 -19.24 2.79 25.91
N ASN A 538 -19.77 3.68 25.09
CA ASN A 538 -19.38 3.81 23.69
C ASN A 538 -17.95 4.36 23.51
N ASP A 539 -17.35 4.98 24.51
CA ASP A 539 -15.97 5.49 24.44
C ASP A 539 -14.94 4.36 24.23
N THR A 540 -15.22 3.13 24.67
CA THR A 540 -14.39 1.93 24.41
C THR A 540 -15.01 0.97 23.40
N ASP A 541 -16.04 1.41 22.65
CA ASP A 541 -16.92 0.54 21.83
C ASP A 541 -17.53 -0.61 22.63
N TYR A 542 -17.92 -0.31 23.88
CA TYR A 542 -18.52 -1.24 24.83
C TYR A 542 -17.62 -2.44 25.16
N THR A 543 -16.30 -2.30 24.98
CA THR A 543 -15.32 -3.32 25.33
C THR A 543 -14.78 -3.11 26.74
N TYR A 544 -14.44 -4.21 27.41
CA TYR A 544 -13.84 -4.20 28.74
C TYR A 544 -12.89 -5.38 28.95
N PRO A 545 -11.65 -5.13 29.42
CA PRO A 545 -10.72 -6.18 29.79
C PRO A 545 -11.01 -6.66 31.23
N VAL A 546 -11.29 -7.95 31.38
CA VAL A 546 -11.41 -8.64 32.66
C VAL A 546 -10.10 -9.38 32.94
N THR A 547 -9.47 -9.15 34.08
CA THR A 547 -8.30 -9.91 34.52
C THR A 547 -8.68 -10.83 35.67
N LEU A 548 -8.68 -12.13 35.42
CA LEU A 548 -8.79 -13.15 36.45
C LEU A 548 -7.43 -13.35 37.11
N THR A 549 -7.37 -13.45 38.43
CA THR A 549 -6.14 -13.57 39.22
C THR A 549 -6.21 -14.73 40.20
N GLY A 550 -5.06 -15.18 40.71
CA GLY A 550 -5.00 -16.25 41.71
C GLY A 550 -5.27 -17.64 41.12
N LEU A 551 -5.04 -17.81 39.82
CA LEU A 551 -5.25 -19.06 39.11
C LEU A 551 -4.10 -20.03 39.40
N GLN A 552 -4.38 -21.33 39.31
CA GLN A 552 -3.37 -22.37 39.42
C GLN A 552 -2.68 -22.57 38.07
N PRO A 553 -1.35 -22.77 38.01
CA PRO A 553 -0.62 -23.08 36.78
C PRO A 553 -1.04 -24.42 36.16
N SER A 554 -0.89 -24.56 34.84
CA SER A 554 -1.22 -25.78 34.08
C SER A 554 -2.64 -26.31 34.30
N MET A 555 -3.60 -25.43 34.57
CA MET A 555 -4.97 -25.77 34.92
C MET A 555 -5.95 -25.22 33.89
N LYS A 556 -6.94 -26.04 33.52
CA LYS A 556 -8.00 -25.62 32.62
C LYS A 556 -9.11 -24.95 33.42
N TYR A 557 -9.62 -23.83 32.91
CA TYR A 557 -10.72 -23.09 33.51
C TYR A 557 -11.85 -22.88 32.50
N ARG A 558 -13.07 -22.71 33.02
CA ARG A 558 -14.23 -22.17 32.30
C ARG A 558 -14.58 -20.82 32.90
N TYR A 559 -14.72 -19.80 32.08
CA TYR A 559 -15.29 -18.52 32.50
C TYR A 559 -16.73 -18.38 31.96
N SER A 560 -17.56 -17.64 32.69
CA SER A 560 -18.95 -17.37 32.32
C SER A 560 -19.38 -15.99 32.79
N PHE A 561 -20.19 -15.35 31.97
CA PHE A 561 -20.83 -14.06 32.22
C PHE A 561 -22.35 -14.24 32.35
N SER A 562 -23.03 -13.39 33.11
CA SER A 562 -24.49 -13.46 33.29
C SER A 562 -25.31 -13.15 32.02
N ASN A 563 -24.68 -12.64 30.95
CA ASN A 563 -25.28 -12.45 29.63
C ASN A 563 -25.16 -13.69 28.71
N ASN A 564 -24.87 -14.87 29.27
CA ASN A 564 -24.67 -16.15 28.57
C ASN A 564 -23.39 -16.26 27.73
N LEU A 565 -22.50 -15.28 27.75
CA LEU A 565 -21.16 -15.44 27.18
C LEU A 565 -20.32 -16.35 28.07
N SER A 566 -19.55 -17.24 27.47
CA SER A 566 -18.65 -18.14 28.20
C SER A 566 -17.53 -18.65 27.29
N GLY A 567 -16.48 -19.18 27.89
CA GLY A 567 -15.38 -19.82 27.17
C GLY A 567 -14.44 -20.57 28.09
N HIS A 568 -13.36 -21.07 27.52
CA HIS A 568 -12.36 -21.85 28.25
C HIS A 568 -10.96 -21.33 27.97
N PHE A 569 -10.05 -21.53 28.92
CA PHE A 569 -8.62 -21.32 28.75
C PHE A 569 -7.84 -22.29 29.63
N THR A 570 -6.55 -22.44 29.34
CA THR A 570 -5.62 -23.21 30.17
C THR A 570 -4.50 -22.28 30.59
N THR A 571 -4.23 -22.20 31.89
CA THR A 571 -3.12 -21.39 32.42
C THR A 571 -1.77 -21.95 31.99
N ALA A 572 -0.80 -21.06 31.81
CA ALA A 572 0.56 -21.48 31.46
C ALA A 572 1.19 -22.31 32.59
N ALA A 573 2.22 -23.08 32.25
CA ALA A 573 2.97 -23.84 33.24
C ALA A 573 3.74 -22.91 34.19
N ALA A 574 3.91 -23.34 35.44
CA ALA A 574 4.71 -22.59 36.41
C ALA A 574 6.18 -22.53 35.94
N PRO A 575 6.85 -21.37 36.00
CA PRO A 575 8.27 -21.26 35.67
C PRO A 575 9.12 -22.29 36.42
N GLY A 576 10.03 -22.97 35.73
CA GLY A 576 10.89 -24.02 36.30
C GLY A 576 10.22 -25.39 36.54
N SER A 577 8.93 -25.55 36.27
CA SER A 577 8.27 -26.86 36.32
C SER A 577 8.60 -27.71 35.09
N ALA A 578 8.49 -29.03 35.20
CA ALA A 578 8.71 -29.93 34.05
C ALA A 578 7.76 -29.63 32.87
N ALA A 579 6.53 -29.17 33.15
CA ALA A 579 5.58 -28.76 32.13
C ALA A 579 6.01 -27.47 31.40
N ALA A 580 6.78 -26.61 32.05
CA ALA A 580 7.31 -25.38 31.45
C ALA A 580 8.43 -25.63 30.44
N ASN A 581 8.94 -26.87 30.32
CA ASN A 581 9.90 -27.23 29.27
C ASN A 581 9.22 -27.41 27.89
N ARG A 582 7.89 -27.32 27.83
CA ARG A 582 7.08 -27.52 26.64
C ARG A 582 6.26 -26.29 26.33
N LEU A 583 6.19 -25.95 25.05
CA LEU A 583 5.29 -24.90 24.56
C LEU A 583 4.93 -25.15 23.11
N SER A 584 3.63 -25.14 22.80
CA SER A 584 3.14 -25.07 21.42
C SER A 584 2.35 -23.78 21.21
N PHE A 585 2.52 -23.12 20.07
CA PHE A 585 1.74 -21.94 19.69
C PHE A 585 1.64 -21.81 18.16
N LEU A 586 0.70 -21.00 17.70
CA LEU A 586 0.47 -20.73 16.28
C LEU A 586 1.01 -19.36 15.87
N SER A 587 1.34 -19.20 14.59
CA SER A 587 1.71 -17.91 13.98
C SER A 587 1.11 -17.77 12.58
N SER A 588 0.54 -16.60 12.27
CA SER A 588 0.11 -16.17 10.93
C SER A 588 -0.23 -14.67 10.94
N SER A 589 -0.64 -14.12 9.80
CA SER A 589 -1.02 -12.72 9.56
C SER A 589 -2.08 -12.63 8.47
N CYS A 590 -2.65 -11.46 8.22
CA CYS A 590 -3.48 -11.17 7.04
C CYS A 590 -4.77 -12.00 6.95
N MET A 591 -5.90 -11.40 7.33
CA MET A 591 -7.21 -12.02 7.18
C MET A 591 -8.24 -11.06 6.60
N LYS A 592 -8.85 -11.46 5.48
CA LYS A 592 -9.98 -10.75 4.88
C LYS A 592 -11.21 -11.65 4.77
N PRO A 593 -12.36 -11.22 5.32
CA PRO A 593 -13.59 -12.00 5.20
C PRO A 593 -14.03 -12.25 3.76
N ASN A 594 -14.52 -13.47 3.53
CA ASN A 594 -15.02 -13.99 2.28
C ASN A 594 -14.08 -13.74 1.08
N PHE A 595 -12.78 -13.82 1.31
CA PHE A 595 -11.79 -13.76 0.23
C PHE A 595 -11.01 -15.09 0.12
N PRO A 596 -10.79 -15.64 -1.10
CA PRO A 596 -11.39 -15.26 -2.38
C PRO A 596 -12.92 -15.35 -2.40
N TYR A 597 -13.57 -14.43 -3.12
CA TYR A 597 -15.02 -14.25 -3.11
C TYR A 597 -15.78 -15.51 -3.52
N ASN A 598 -16.79 -15.85 -2.72
CA ASN A 598 -17.82 -16.81 -3.06
C ASN A 598 -19.20 -16.26 -2.63
N PRO A 599 -20.17 -16.11 -3.55
CA PRO A 599 -21.49 -15.58 -3.23
C PRO A 599 -22.29 -16.50 -2.28
N LEU A 600 -21.97 -17.80 -2.25
CA LEU A 600 -22.69 -18.80 -1.43
C LEU A 600 -22.20 -18.83 0.02
N ASN A 601 -21.04 -18.23 0.30
CA ASN A 601 -20.54 -18.11 1.66
C ASN A 601 -21.21 -16.95 2.38
N HIS A 602 -21.28 -17.06 3.71
CA HIS A 602 -21.54 -15.92 4.57
C HIS A 602 -20.52 -14.79 4.26
N PRO A 603 -20.95 -13.52 4.11
CA PRO A 603 -20.06 -12.43 3.68
C PRO A 603 -18.92 -12.15 4.67
N LEU A 604 -19.14 -12.46 5.95
CA LEU A 604 -18.12 -12.31 7.00
C LEU A 604 -17.34 -13.61 7.27
N ARG A 605 -17.51 -14.68 6.46
CA ARG A 605 -16.82 -15.97 6.70
C ARG A 605 -15.31 -15.83 6.57
N ILE A 606 -14.55 -16.45 7.47
CA ILE A 606 -13.08 -16.49 7.41
C ILE A 606 -12.63 -17.95 7.48
N TYR A 607 -12.27 -18.53 6.33
CA TYR A 607 -11.97 -19.95 6.24
C TYR A 607 -10.71 -20.34 7.02
N GLY A 608 -9.71 -19.46 7.08
CA GLY A 608 -8.52 -19.64 7.93
C GLY A 608 -8.83 -19.99 9.39
N LEU A 609 -9.87 -19.41 9.99
CA LEU A 609 -10.29 -19.72 11.37
C LEU A 609 -10.86 -21.15 11.49
N GLU A 610 -11.64 -21.58 10.49
CA GLU A 610 -12.15 -22.96 10.43
C GLU A 610 -11.02 -23.97 10.22
N LEU A 611 -9.97 -23.59 9.48
CA LEU A 611 -8.78 -24.40 9.27
C LEU A 611 -7.98 -24.58 10.57
N ILE A 612 -7.77 -23.51 11.34
CA ILE A 612 -7.14 -23.59 12.67
C ILE A 612 -7.88 -24.62 13.52
N SER A 613 -9.21 -24.54 13.57
CA SER A 613 -10.04 -25.47 14.34
C SER A 613 -9.79 -26.94 13.96
N LYS A 614 -9.76 -27.21 12.66
CA LYS A 614 -9.49 -28.56 12.15
C LYS A 614 -8.07 -29.04 12.41
N ILE A 615 -7.07 -28.17 12.24
CA ILE A 615 -5.66 -28.51 12.51
C ILE A 615 -5.50 -28.85 13.99
N VAL A 616 -5.94 -27.96 14.90
CA VAL A 616 -5.81 -28.15 16.35
C VAL A 616 -6.53 -29.41 16.82
N SER A 617 -7.69 -29.75 16.26
CA SER A 617 -8.41 -30.98 16.61
C SER A 617 -7.66 -32.28 16.28
N LYS A 618 -6.75 -32.24 15.30
CA LYS A 618 -5.93 -33.38 14.89
C LYS A 618 -4.62 -33.50 15.70
N LEU A 619 -4.26 -32.46 16.47
CA LEU A 619 -3.04 -32.44 17.27
C LEU A 619 -3.24 -33.21 18.59
N PRO A 620 -2.22 -33.96 19.04
CA PRO A 620 -2.24 -34.59 20.36
C PRO A 620 -2.27 -33.50 21.44
N PHE A 621 -2.89 -33.81 22.59
CA PHE A 621 -3.09 -32.83 23.67
C PHE A 621 -1.84 -32.03 24.06
N PRO A 622 -0.63 -32.63 24.19
CA PRO A 622 0.59 -31.88 24.55
C PRO A 622 1.07 -30.90 23.47
N SER A 623 0.65 -31.07 22.22
CA SER A 623 1.02 -30.21 21.08
C SER A 623 -0.10 -29.24 20.70
N ARG A 624 -1.18 -29.18 21.48
CA ARG A 624 -2.23 -28.19 21.26
C ARG A 624 -1.68 -26.80 21.61
N PRO A 625 -1.94 -25.79 20.76
CA PRO A 625 -1.34 -24.48 20.95
C PRO A 625 -1.92 -23.76 22.16
N SER A 626 -1.04 -23.21 22.98
CA SER A 626 -1.38 -22.38 24.14
C SER A 626 -1.91 -21.01 23.74
N PHE A 627 -1.50 -20.49 22.57
CA PHE A 627 -1.94 -19.22 22.02
C PHE A 627 -1.66 -19.12 20.51
N MET A 628 -2.22 -18.10 19.88
CA MET A 628 -1.97 -17.63 18.52
C MET A 628 -1.22 -16.29 18.60
N LEU A 629 -0.09 -16.18 17.90
CA LEU A 629 0.54 -14.91 17.56
C LEU A 629 -0.01 -14.46 16.20
N PHE A 630 -0.85 -13.43 16.20
CA PHE A 630 -1.40 -12.88 14.97
C PHE A 630 -0.68 -11.58 14.62
N LEU A 631 0.15 -11.65 13.58
CA LEU A 631 1.23 -10.70 13.34
C LEU A 631 0.84 -9.49 12.48
N GLY A 632 -0.42 -9.06 12.52
CA GLY A 632 -0.89 -7.92 11.72
C GLY A 632 -1.99 -8.23 10.72
N ASP A 633 -2.58 -7.18 10.15
CA ASP A 633 -3.63 -7.25 9.14
C ASP A 633 -4.86 -8.06 9.60
N PHE A 634 -5.30 -7.80 10.83
CA PHE A 634 -6.51 -8.35 11.41
C PHE A 634 -7.76 -7.79 10.72
N ILE A 635 -7.70 -6.52 10.33
CA ILE A 635 -8.67 -5.88 9.44
C ILE A 635 -7.96 -5.36 8.19
N TYR A 636 -8.77 -5.04 7.19
CA TYR A 636 -8.35 -4.28 6.01
C TYR A 636 -9.30 -3.09 5.84
N ILE A 637 -8.86 -1.90 6.22
CA ILE A 637 -9.68 -0.68 6.13
C ILE A 637 -9.75 -0.09 4.71
N ASP A 638 -8.76 -0.39 3.87
CA ASP A 638 -8.52 0.27 2.58
C ASP A 638 -8.87 -0.57 1.35
N VAL A 639 -8.80 -1.90 1.47
CA VAL A 639 -9.16 -2.83 0.39
C VAL A 639 -10.47 -3.58 0.67
N PRO A 640 -11.33 -3.79 -0.33
CA PRO A 640 -11.26 -3.24 -1.68
C PRO A 640 -11.71 -1.78 -1.77
N PHE A 641 -12.24 -1.21 -0.69
CA PHE A 641 -12.73 0.17 -0.70
C PHE A 641 -12.73 0.73 0.72
N ARG A 642 -12.08 1.89 0.90
CA ARG A 642 -12.11 2.63 2.16
C ARG A 642 -13.42 3.43 2.27
N TRP A 643 -14.27 3.05 3.20
CA TRP A 643 -15.53 3.75 3.47
C TRP A 643 -15.34 5.06 4.25
N GLY A 644 -14.30 5.12 5.08
CA GLY A 644 -13.94 6.29 5.87
C GLY A 644 -12.67 6.05 6.69
N SER A 645 -12.30 7.07 7.46
CA SER A 645 -11.12 7.05 8.33
C SER A 645 -11.46 7.53 9.75
N SER A 646 -12.75 7.52 10.13
CA SER A 646 -13.17 7.89 11.48
C SER A 646 -13.01 6.71 12.45
N ILE A 647 -12.97 6.99 13.76
CA ILE A 647 -12.98 5.95 14.81
C ILE A 647 -14.13 4.94 14.60
N ALA A 648 -15.31 5.42 14.18
CA ALA A 648 -16.47 4.58 13.93
C ALA A 648 -16.26 3.61 12.76
N ASP A 649 -15.54 4.04 11.71
CA ASP A 649 -15.23 3.20 10.55
C ASP A 649 -14.29 2.06 10.93
N TYR A 650 -13.20 2.37 11.64
CA TYR A 650 -12.25 1.36 12.11
C TYR A 650 -12.90 0.37 13.08
N ARG A 651 -13.66 0.86 14.08
CA ARG A 651 -14.45 0.00 14.98
C ARG A 651 -15.44 -0.89 14.21
N SER A 652 -16.02 -0.38 13.13
CA SER A 652 -16.91 -1.17 12.30
C SER A 652 -16.21 -2.36 11.62
N GLU A 653 -14.96 -2.20 11.18
CA GLU A 653 -14.19 -3.32 10.59
C GLU A 653 -13.82 -4.37 11.64
N TYR A 654 -13.39 -3.94 12.84
CA TYR A 654 -13.11 -4.88 13.95
C TYR A 654 -14.35 -5.71 14.29
N ARG A 655 -15.51 -5.06 14.43
CA ARG A 655 -16.78 -5.75 14.68
C ARG A 655 -17.16 -6.69 13.54
N ARG A 656 -16.90 -6.34 12.28
CA ARG A 656 -17.15 -7.25 11.14
C ARG A 656 -16.30 -8.52 11.20
N VAL A 657 -15.04 -8.39 11.57
CA VAL A 657 -14.15 -9.55 11.73
C VAL A 657 -14.58 -10.42 12.91
N TYR A 658 -14.90 -9.82 14.06
CA TYR A 658 -15.38 -10.56 15.23
C TYR A 658 -16.80 -11.13 15.06
N ALA A 659 -17.65 -10.53 14.23
CA ALA A 659 -18.96 -11.07 13.86
C ALA A 659 -18.89 -12.28 12.92
N SER A 660 -17.69 -12.70 12.49
CA SER A 660 -17.54 -13.89 11.67
C SER A 660 -18.05 -15.14 12.39
N PRO A 661 -18.95 -15.93 11.79
CA PRO A 661 -19.37 -17.20 12.37
C PRO A 661 -18.23 -18.22 12.45
N SER A 662 -17.14 -18.00 11.69
CA SER A 662 -15.98 -18.89 11.65
C SER A 662 -15.21 -18.94 12.98
N TRP A 663 -15.34 -17.93 13.86
CA TRP A 663 -14.77 -17.95 15.22
C TRP A 663 -15.29 -19.11 16.08
N HIS A 664 -16.57 -19.45 15.90
CA HIS A 664 -17.30 -20.45 16.68
C HIS A 664 -17.47 -21.78 15.96
N SER A 665 -16.89 -21.91 14.77
CA SER A 665 -17.06 -23.07 13.90
C SER A 665 -15.96 -24.11 14.11
N GLY A 666 -16.31 -25.37 13.85
CA GLY A 666 -15.37 -26.50 13.86
C GLY A 666 -15.27 -27.22 15.22
N PRO A 667 -14.49 -28.32 15.27
CA PRO A 667 -14.38 -29.19 16.45
C PRO A 667 -13.68 -28.52 17.64
N GLU A 668 -12.72 -27.64 17.39
CA GLU A 668 -11.99 -26.87 18.40
C GLU A 668 -12.05 -25.38 18.01
N PRO A 669 -13.12 -24.65 18.35
CA PRO A 669 -13.34 -23.30 17.84
C PRO A 669 -12.18 -22.34 18.10
N ALA A 670 -11.79 -21.55 17.09
CA ALA A 670 -10.61 -20.69 17.15
C ALA A 670 -10.71 -19.60 18.25
N ILE A 671 -11.93 -19.22 18.64
CA ILE A 671 -12.20 -18.26 19.72
C ILE A 671 -11.75 -18.75 21.11
N ASN A 672 -11.60 -20.08 21.29
CA ASN A 672 -11.15 -20.68 22.55
C ASN A 672 -9.62 -20.73 22.68
N THR A 673 -8.89 -20.53 21.58
CA THR A 673 -7.45 -20.32 21.63
C THR A 673 -7.19 -18.86 22.02
N PRO A 674 -6.30 -18.56 22.96
CA PRO A 674 -5.84 -17.20 23.22
C PRO A 674 -5.23 -16.53 21.98
N TRP A 675 -5.58 -15.28 21.67
CA TRP A 675 -4.98 -14.51 20.56
C TRP A 675 -4.22 -13.30 21.08
N LEU A 676 -2.93 -13.23 20.72
CA LEU A 676 -2.02 -12.12 20.99
C LEU A 676 -1.72 -11.44 19.67
N HIS A 677 -1.96 -10.13 19.60
CA HIS A 677 -1.91 -9.38 18.34
C HIS A 677 -0.75 -8.40 18.30
N THR A 678 -0.21 -8.16 17.11
CA THR A 678 0.59 -6.98 16.79
C THR A 678 -0.17 -6.10 15.79
N LEU A 679 0.22 -4.82 15.72
CA LEU A 679 -0.33 -3.86 14.76
C LEU A 679 0.42 -3.97 13.43
N ASP A 680 -0.28 -3.81 12.31
CA ASP A 680 0.32 -3.64 10.99
C ASP A 680 -0.35 -2.49 10.23
N ASP A 681 -0.01 -2.30 8.96
CA ASP A 681 -0.42 -1.14 8.17
C ASP A 681 -1.90 -1.19 7.80
N HIS A 682 -2.51 -2.34 7.49
CA HIS A 682 -3.92 -2.35 7.07
C HIS A 682 -4.93 -2.12 8.22
N GLU A 683 -4.48 -2.13 9.48
CA GLU A 683 -5.20 -1.54 10.61
C GLU A 683 -5.26 0.00 10.55
N ILE A 684 -4.37 0.66 9.79
CA ILE A 684 -4.21 2.12 9.68
C ILE A 684 -4.44 2.60 8.24
N ALA A 685 -3.48 2.32 7.37
CA ALA A 685 -3.46 2.53 5.92
C ALA A 685 -2.26 1.79 5.32
N ASN A 686 -2.41 1.18 4.15
CA ASN A 686 -1.35 0.50 3.40
C ASN A 686 0.00 1.26 3.46
N ASP A 687 1.07 0.53 3.80
CA ASP A 687 2.46 1.01 3.94
C ASP A 687 2.67 2.19 4.93
N TRP A 688 1.91 2.24 6.02
CA TRP A 688 1.94 3.36 6.99
C TRP A 688 3.33 3.63 7.58
N HIS A 689 3.78 4.90 7.51
CA HIS A 689 5.05 5.37 8.07
C HIS A 689 5.04 6.85 8.54
N LEU A 690 3.87 7.48 8.65
CA LEU A 690 3.75 8.92 8.97
C LEU A 690 3.71 9.21 10.48
N GLY A 691 3.97 8.20 11.32
CA GLY A 691 4.03 8.31 12.78
C GLY A 691 2.68 8.27 13.50
N ASN A 692 2.72 8.31 14.83
CA ASN A 692 1.57 8.05 15.71
C ASN A 692 0.65 9.25 15.99
N MET A 693 1.06 10.45 15.59
CA MET A 693 0.26 11.67 15.77
C MET A 693 -0.46 12.11 14.49
N THR A 694 -0.14 11.47 13.36
CA THR A 694 -0.63 11.86 12.04
C THR A 694 -1.90 11.09 11.71
N ASP A 695 -2.92 11.78 11.23
CA ASP A 695 -4.14 11.12 10.76
C ASP A 695 -3.86 10.17 9.59
N PRO A 696 -4.48 8.97 9.56
CA PRO A 696 -5.57 8.53 10.42
C PRO A 696 -5.14 7.70 11.64
N TYR A 697 -3.86 7.68 12.03
CA TYR A 697 -3.37 6.81 13.11
C TYR A 697 -4.15 6.95 14.42
N PRO A 698 -4.44 8.16 14.97
CA PRO A 698 -5.19 8.27 16.22
C PRO A 698 -6.56 7.59 16.18
N ALA A 699 -7.24 7.64 15.03
CA ALA A 699 -8.52 6.98 14.83
C ALA A 699 -8.38 5.46 14.64
N ALA A 700 -7.33 5.03 13.95
CA ALA A 700 -7.01 3.62 13.70
C ALA A 700 -6.57 2.87 14.96
N PHE A 701 -5.78 3.54 15.80
CA PHE A 701 -5.21 2.95 17.01
C PHE A 701 -6.26 2.74 18.12
N ASP A 702 -7.34 3.52 18.12
CA ASP A 702 -8.44 3.40 19.10
C ASP A 702 -9.01 1.96 19.20
N PRO A 703 -9.52 1.34 18.12
CA PRO A 703 -10.02 -0.04 18.21
C PRO A 703 -8.91 -1.04 18.47
N TYR A 704 -7.69 -0.85 17.94
CA TYR A 704 -6.56 -1.73 18.28
C TYR A 704 -6.28 -1.72 19.79
N ARG A 705 -6.28 -0.54 20.40
CA ARG A 705 -6.10 -0.35 21.85
C ARG A 705 -7.17 -1.11 22.64
N HIS A 706 -8.42 -0.94 22.26
CA HIS A 706 -9.56 -1.48 23.01
C HIS A 706 -9.79 -2.97 22.78
N TYR A 707 -9.71 -3.44 21.53
CA TYR A 707 -9.97 -4.83 21.17
C TYR A 707 -8.76 -5.74 21.38
N HIS A 708 -7.53 -5.26 21.16
CA HIS A 708 -6.35 -6.11 21.16
C HIS A 708 -5.41 -5.79 22.33
N MET A 709 -4.87 -4.58 22.38
CA MET A 709 -3.85 -4.19 23.36
C MET A 709 -4.31 -4.35 24.81
N SER A 710 -5.59 -4.05 25.10
CA SER A 710 -6.17 -4.11 26.45
C SER A 710 -6.10 -5.48 27.13
N VAL A 711 -6.00 -6.56 26.34
CA VAL A 711 -5.92 -7.95 26.82
C VAL A 711 -4.68 -8.68 26.31
N ASN A 712 -3.79 -8.01 25.60
CA ASN A 712 -2.49 -8.53 25.20
C ASN A 712 -1.58 -8.78 26.43
N PRO A 713 -0.37 -9.33 26.23
CA PRO A 713 0.60 -9.50 27.32
C PRO A 713 0.97 -8.16 27.97
N PRO A 714 1.65 -8.17 29.13
CA PRO A 714 2.14 -6.94 29.74
C PRO A 714 2.99 -6.12 28.76
N LEU A 715 2.82 -4.79 28.80
CA LEU A 715 3.73 -3.86 28.15
C LEU A 715 5.16 -4.11 28.63
N ASP A 716 6.12 -3.84 27.75
CA ASP A 716 7.52 -3.94 28.13
C ASP A 716 7.84 -3.04 29.34
N LYS A 717 8.64 -3.57 30.27
CA LYS A 717 8.97 -2.91 31.55
C LYS A 717 10.40 -2.39 31.59
N SER A 718 11.07 -2.27 30.45
CA SER A 718 12.42 -1.72 30.41
C SER A 718 12.40 -0.23 30.81
N PRO A 719 13.55 0.33 31.22
CA PRO A 719 13.65 1.75 31.59
C PRO A 719 13.31 2.73 30.45
N PHE A 720 13.25 2.25 29.20
CA PHE A 720 12.95 3.06 28.02
C PHE A 720 11.44 3.11 27.71
N SER A 721 10.65 2.22 28.31
CA SER A 721 9.22 2.07 28.08
C SER A 721 8.42 2.94 29.05
N ILE A 722 7.61 3.86 28.51
CA ILE A 722 6.67 4.67 29.30
C ILE A 722 5.27 4.14 29.01
N PRO A 723 4.54 3.60 30.00
CA PRO A 723 3.27 2.88 29.76
C PRO A 723 2.22 3.61 28.91
N ILE A 724 2.16 4.95 28.98
CA ILE A 724 1.22 5.76 28.20
C ILE A 724 1.54 5.77 26.69
N ASN A 725 2.80 5.54 26.33
CA ASN A 725 3.32 5.64 24.97
C ASN A 725 3.92 4.33 24.45
N THR A 726 3.79 3.22 25.17
CA THR A 726 4.34 1.91 24.77
C THR A 726 3.27 1.05 24.11
N THR A 727 3.53 0.59 22.90
CA THR A 727 2.61 -0.25 22.10
C THR A 727 3.14 -1.68 21.85
N TYR A 728 4.32 -1.99 22.37
CA TYR A 728 5.03 -3.26 22.25
C TYR A 728 5.06 -4.02 23.58
N PHE A 729 5.22 -5.34 23.52
CA PHE A 729 5.02 -6.24 24.67
C PHE A 729 6.23 -7.14 24.90
N SER A 730 6.46 -7.51 26.16
CA SER A 730 7.44 -8.54 26.51
C SER A 730 6.92 -9.47 27.61
N PHE A 731 7.08 -10.78 27.42
CA PHE A 731 6.63 -11.79 28.38
C PHE A 731 7.42 -13.09 28.26
N THR A 732 7.24 -14.00 29.23
CA THR A 732 7.84 -15.34 29.22
C THR A 732 6.74 -16.37 29.36
N ASN A 733 6.81 -17.44 28.58
CA ASN A 733 5.91 -18.59 28.67
C ASN A 733 6.68 -19.88 28.37
N GLY A 734 6.70 -20.80 29.32
CA GLY A 734 7.44 -22.05 29.18
C GLY A 734 8.95 -21.81 28.93
N PRO A 735 9.55 -22.46 27.92
CA PRO A 735 11.00 -22.41 27.69
C PRO A 735 11.43 -21.19 26.86
N ALA A 736 10.52 -20.23 26.61
CA ALA A 736 10.73 -19.11 25.71
C ALA A 736 10.32 -17.77 26.32
N SER A 737 11.12 -16.73 26.07
CA SER A 737 10.72 -15.34 26.24
C SER A 737 10.39 -14.70 24.89
N PHE A 738 9.47 -13.74 24.90
CA PHE A 738 8.86 -13.15 23.72
C PHE A 738 9.00 -11.64 23.75
N PHE A 739 9.31 -11.05 22.60
CA PHE A 739 9.22 -9.62 22.36
C PHE A 739 8.37 -9.36 21.11
N LEU A 740 7.21 -8.73 21.30
CA LEU A 740 6.28 -8.41 20.22
C LEU A 740 6.52 -6.97 19.78
N LEU A 741 7.08 -6.80 18.58
CA LEU A 741 7.38 -5.49 18.02
C LEU A 741 6.11 -4.78 17.53
N ASP A 742 6.13 -3.46 17.67
CA ASP A 742 5.37 -2.53 16.84
C ASP A 742 6.31 -1.96 15.76
N THR A 743 5.93 -2.11 14.50
CA THR A 743 6.71 -1.71 13.32
C THR A 743 6.03 -0.62 12.50
N ARG A 744 4.94 -0.02 13.02
CA ARG A 744 4.16 1.01 12.31
C ARG A 744 4.05 2.32 13.07
N THR A 745 3.94 2.26 14.39
CA THR A 745 3.68 3.46 15.23
C THR A 745 4.82 4.47 15.19
N TYR A 746 6.08 4.01 15.19
CA TYR A 746 7.26 4.87 15.33
C TYR A 746 8.17 4.87 14.09
N ARG A 747 7.76 4.13 13.05
CA ARG A 747 8.48 4.00 11.79
C ARG A 747 8.65 5.37 11.13
N SER A 748 9.85 5.63 10.63
CA SER A 748 10.14 6.77 9.76
C SER A 748 10.06 6.39 8.28
N GLU A 749 10.23 7.37 7.39
CA GLU A 749 10.44 7.12 5.97
C GLU A 749 11.57 6.09 5.74
N PRO A 750 11.39 5.08 4.87
CA PRO A 750 12.37 4.02 4.62
C PRO A 750 13.51 4.47 3.68
N LEU A 751 14.54 3.64 3.54
CA LEU A 751 15.66 3.79 2.59
C LEU A 751 16.57 5.02 2.82
N LEU A 752 16.49 5.67 3.98
CA LEU A 752 17.42 6.71 4.42
C LEU A 752 18.44 6.12 5.40
N GLU A 753 19.63 6.73 5.48
CA GLU A 753 20.70 6.25 6.36
C GLU A 753 20.29 6.27 7.85
N ASN A 754 19.44 7.24 8.23
CA ASN A 754 18.90 7.41 9.57
C ASN A 754 17.47 6.86 9.73
N SER A 755 16.96 6.08 8.77
CA SER A 755 15.64 5.46 8.86
C SER A 755 15.56 4.53 10.08
N THR A 756 14.45 4.60 10.81
CA THR A 756 14.14 3.74 11.96
C THR A 756 12.79 3.08 11.77
N MET A 757 12.72 1.78 12.05
CA MET A 757 11.47 1.00 12.07
C MET A 757 10.81 1.11 13.45
N LEU A 758 11.61 1.05 14.52
CA LEU A 758 11.11 0.92 15.90
C LEU A 758 11.08 2.26 16.67
N GLY A 759 11.79 3.28 16.20
CA GLY A 759 12.10 4.45 17.00
C GLY A 759 13.05 4.12 18.17
N SER A 760 13.59 5.17 18.79
CA SER A 760 14.67 5.03 19.79
C SER A 760 14.27 4.24 21.04
N ALA A 761 13.08 4.48 21.58
CA ALA A 761 12.64 3.86 22.84
C ALA A 761 12.46 2.34 22.72
N GLN A 762 11.75 1.90 21.68
CA GLN A 762 11.52 0.47 21.44
C GLN A 762 12.79 -0.24 20.98
N LEU A 763 13.63 0.39 20.15
CA LEU A 763 14.93 -0.20 19.78
C LEU A 763 15.79 -0.48 21.02
N ASN A 764 15.91 0.49 21.94
CA ASN A 764 16.67 0.28 23.17
C ASN A 764 16.03 -0.76 24.09
N SER A 765 14.70 -0.82 24.14
CA SER A 765 13.96 -1.87 24.86
C SER A 765 14.26 -3.26 24.30
N LEU A 766 14.27 -3.40 22.97
CA LEU A 766 14.59 -4.65 22.27
C LEU A 766 16.04 -5.07 22.49
N LEU A 767 17.00 -4.13 22.37
CA LEU A 767 18.42 -4.42 22.63
C LEU A 767 18.66 -4.86 24.09
N ALA A 768 17.96 -4.24 25.04
CA ALA A 768 17.99 -4.65 26.44
C ALA A 768 17.37 -6.04 26.65
N PHE A 769 16.24 -6.34 25.98
CA PHE A 769 15.63 -7.66 26.00
C PHE A 769 16.56 -8.74 25.43
N ILE A 770 17.19 -8.50 24.28
CA ILE A 770 18.10 -9.43 23.62
C ILE A 770 19.29 -9.75 24.53
N SER A 771 19.88 -8.72 25.15
CA SER A 771 21.08 -8.86 25.98
C SER A 771 20.82 -9.38 27.39
N ARG A 772 19.57 -9.46 27.83
CA ARG A 772 19.19 -9.89 29.18
C ARG A 772 19.34 -11.40 29.35
N GLN A 773 20.05 -11.81 30.41
CA GLN A 773 20.07 -13.20 30.88
C GLN A 773 18.66 -13.67 31.27
N GLU A 774 18.21 -14.79 30.72
CA GLU A 774 16.90 -15.36 31.04
C GLU A 774 16.95 -16.24 32.30
N PRO A 775 15.82 -16.41 33.02
CA PRO A 775 15.71 -17.35 34.13
C PRO A 775 16.03 -18.79 33.73
N ALA A 776 16.38 -19.63 34.70
CA ALA A 776 16.64 -21.05 34.47
C ALA A 776 15.44 -21.75 33.79
N GLY A 777 15.73 -22.54 32.75
CA GLY A 777 14.73 -23.24 31.94
C GLY A 777 14.22 -22.45 30.72
N VAL A 778 14.55 -21.16 30.59
CA VAL A 778 14.22 -20.36 29.41
C VAL A 778 15.44 -20.29 28.49
N GLU A 779 15.39 -21.02 27.39
CA GLU A 779 16.52 -21.19 26.45
C GLU A 779 16.27 -20.54 25.09
N TRP A 780 15.06 -20.04 24.85
CA TRP A 780 14.65 -19.43 23.59
C TRP A 780 14.24 -17.97 23.78
N LYS A 781 14.62 -17.12 22.83
CA LYS A 781 14.02 -15.79 22.64
C LYS A 781 13.30 -15.76 21.29
N ILE A 782 12.03 -15.39 21.30
CA ILE A 782 11.21 -15.25 20.10
C ILE A 782 10.92 -13.77 19.90
N ILE A 783 11.33 -13.21 18.77
CA ILE A 783 11.04 -11.81 18.40
C ILE A 783 10.04 -11.83 17.25
N THR A 784 8.94 -11.12 17.38
CA THR A 784 7.91 -11.07 16.33
C THR A 784 7.83 -9.69 15.71
N SER A 785 7.70 -9.63 14.39
CA SER A 785 7.56 -8.41 13.60
C SER A 785 6.32 -8.52 12.72
N SER A 786 5.64 -7.41 12.40
CA SER A 786 4.54 -7.49 11.43
C SER A 786 5.07 -7.77 10.01
N VAL A 787 6.15 -7.07 9.64
CA VAL A 787 6.86 -7.22 8.37
C VAL A 787 8.13 -8.08 8.48
N PRO A 788 8.60 -8.73 7.41
CA PRO A 788 9.76 -9.61 7.44
C PRO A 788 11.10 -8.88 7.58
N PHE A 789 12.05 -9.51 8.27
CA PHE A 789 13.45 -9.11 8.39
C PHE A 789 14.23 -9.30 7.09
N ALA A 790 13.89 -10.31 6.29
CA ALA A 790 14.58 -10.62 5.05
C ALA A 790 14.49 -9.48 4.01
N LYS A 791 15.63 -9.10 3.41
CA LYS A 791 15.75 -8.12 2.32
C LYS A 791 15.49 -8.73 0.93
N ASN A 792 15.30 -10.05 0.87
CA ASN A 792 15.14 -10.78 -0.38
C ASN A 792 13.76 -10.58 -1.04
N TRP A 793 12.79 -10.01 -0.33
CA TRP A 793 11.53 -9.57 -0.91
C TRP A 793 11.78 -8.36 -1.81
N ARG A 794 11.68 -8.52 -3.13
CA ARG A 794 12.03 -7.47 -4.13
C ARG A 794 10.88 -6.56 -4.52
N VAL A 795 9.69 -6.85 -4.01
CA VAL A 795 8.49 -6.04 -4.20
C VAL A 795 8.08 -5.54 -2.82
N GLY A 796 7.95 -4.22 -2.63
CA GLY A 796 7.66 -3.64 -1.31
C GLY A 796 8.84 -3.73 -0.34
N THR A 797 10.08 -3.75 -0.83
CA THR A 797 11.28 -3.82 0.01
C THR A 797 11.32 -2.65 1.01
N GLU A 798 10.91 -1.46 0.57
CA GLU A 798 10.79 -0.25 1.40
C GLU A 798 9.82 -0.39 2.58
N ASP A 799 8.87 -1.33 2.51
CA ASP A 799 7.90 -1.56 3.57
C ASP A 799 8.40 -2.56 4.63
N THR A 800 9.29 -3.45 4.22
CA THR A 800 9.92 -4.45 5.10
C THR A 800 11.17 -3.92 5.80
N TRP A 801 11.81 -4.72 6.66
CA TRP A 801 13.13 -4.40 7.21
C TRP A 801 14.23 -4.28 6.14
N GLY A 802 13.98 -4.73 4.90
CA GLY A 802 14.83 -4.42 3.75
C GLY A 802 14.97 -2.92 3.48
N GLY A 803 14.01 -2.10 3.91
CA GLY A 803 14.07 -0.64 3.89
C GLY A 803 14.86 -0.01 5.04
N PHE A 804 15.25 -0.78 6.05
CA PHE A 804 15.80 -0.30 7.33
C PHE A 804 17.09 -1.05 7.71
N LEU A 805 17.97 -1.29 6.73
CA LEU A 805 19.14 -2.16 6.88
C LEU A 805 20.10 -1.72 8.00
N GLY A 806 20.23 -0.42 8.28
CA GLY A 806 21.07 0.10 9.36
C GLY A 806 20.58 -0.32 10.75
N GLU A 807 19.28 -0.12 11.03
CA GLU A 807 18.68 -0.56 12.30
C GLU A 807 18.61 -2.10 12.39
N ARG A 808 18.28 -2.77 11.27
CA ARG A 808 18.32 -4.24 11.15
C ARG A 808 19.67 -4.80 11.56
N ARG A 809 20.76 -4.21 11.06
CA ARG A 809 22.13 -4.65 11.37
C ARG A 809 22.43 -4.58 12.86
N ARG A 810 22.04 -3.48 13.52
CA ARG A 810 22.23 -3.31 14.97
C ARG A 810 21.52 -4.39 15.78
N ILE A 811 20.32 -4.78 15.36
CA ILE A 811 19.56 -5.86 16.00
C ILE A 811 20.26 -7.20 15.79
N PHE A 812 20.70 -7.52 14.57
CA PHE A 812 21.40 -8.76 14.28
C PHE A 812 22.72 -8.88 15.04
N ASP A 813 23.52 -7.81 15.12
CA ASP A 813 24.76 -7.78 15.90
C ASP A 813 24.51 -8.08 17.38
N ALA A 814 23.42 -7.55 17.95
CA ALA A 814 23.01 -7.86 19.33
C ALA A 814 22.55 -9.32 19.49
N ILE A 815 21.80 -9.86 18.53
CA ILE A 815 21.33 -11.24 18.56
C ILE A 815 22.51 -12.22 18.46
N TRP A 816 23.39 -12.08 17.46
CA TRP A 816 24.55 -12.97 17.32
C TRP A 816 25.42 -12.95 18.57
N ARG A 817 25.59 -11.79 19.21
CA ARG A 817 26.28 -11.68 20.49
C ARG A 817 25.56 -12.45 21.60
N ALA A 818 24.25 -12.27 21.74
CA ALA A 818 23.46 -12.94 22.76
C ALA A 818 23.47 -14.47 22.60
N GLU A 819 23.39 -15.00 21.38
CA GLU A 819 23.46 -16.45 21.14
C GLU A 819 24.81 -17.05 21.57
N ARG A 820 25.91 -16.32 21.35
CA ARG A 820 27.26 -16.75 21.78
C ARG A 820 27.45 -16.67 23.29
N GLU A 821 27.02 -15.57 23.91
CA GLU A 821 27.33 -15.26 25.31
C GLU A 821 26.34 -15.88 26.30
N LEU A 822 25.05 -15.95 25.96
CA LEU A 822 23.99 -16.31 26.92
C LEU A 822 23.58 -17.79 26.87
N GLY A 823 23.99 -18.53 25.83
CA GLY A 823 23.57 -19.93 25.63
C GLY A 823 22.10 -20.10 25.30
N ILE A 824 21.49 -19.09 24.69
CA ILE A 824 20.11 -19.11 24.19
C ILE A 824 20.10 -19.16 22.67
N ARG A 825 18.96 -19.47 22.06
CA ARG A 825 18.75 -19.34 20.62
C ARG A 825 17.62 -18.37 20.30
N VAL A 826 17.81 -17.54 19.27
CA VAL A 826 16.84 -16.52 18.86
C VAL A 826 16.14 -16.92 17.56
N VAL A 827 14.82 -16.82 17.54
CA VAL A 827 13.99 -17.05 16.34
C VAL A 827 13.13 -15.83 16.06
N LEU A 828 13.07 -15.45 14.78
CA LEU A 828 12.25 -14.35 14.28
C LEU A 828 10.98 -14.90 13.62
N LEU A 829 9.84 -14.28 13.89
CA LEU A 829 8.55 -14.61 13.25
C LEU A 829 7.96 -13.35 12.62
N SER A 830 7.44 -13.46 11.39
CA SER A 830 6.89 -12.32 10.65
C SER A 830 5.70 -12.66 9.74
N GLY A 831 5.01 -11.63 9.25
CA GLY A 831 3.80 -11.69 8.43
C GLY A 831 3.87 -10.85 7.14
N ASP A 832 2.80 -10.10 6.84
CA ASP A 832 2.63 -9.11 5.75
C ASP A 832 2.59 -9.68 4.32
N ARG A 833 3.59 -10.48 3.91
CA ARG A 833 3.88 -10.76 2.48
C ARG A 833 2.88 -11.60 1.70
N HIS A 834 1.87 -12.18 2.37
CA HIS A 834 0.92 -13.14 1.78
C HIS A 834 1.59 -14.39 1.18
N GLU A 835 2.82 -14.65 1.58
CA GLU A 835 3.70 -15.71 1.11
C GLU A 835 4.34 -16.41 2.31
N PHE A 836 4.95 -17.58 2.08
CA PHE A 836 5.80 -18.22 3.08
C PHE A 836 7.26 -18.14 2.68
N GLY A 837 8.11 -17.64 3.59
CA GLY A 837 9.56 -17.64 3.43
C GLY A 837 10.26 -18.01 4.74
N ALA A 838 11.16 -18.99 4.68
CA ALA A 838 12.10 -19.31 5.74
C ALA A 838 13.50 -18.83 5.33
N THR A 839 14.09 -17.96 6.13
CA THR A 839 15.37 -17.29 5.84
C THR A 839 16.34 -17.49 7.01
N ARG A 840 17.62 -17.68 6.68
CA ARG A 840 18.72 -17.72 7.64
C ARG A 840 19.60 -16.48 7.47
N PHE A 841 20.04 -15.88 8.57
CA PHE A 841 20.99 -14.77 8.59
C PHE A 841 22.31 -15.22 9.24
N PRO A 842 23.33 -15.58 8.44
CA PRO A 842 24.61 -16.07 8.94
C PRO A 842 25.35 -15.02 9.78
N ASP A 843 26.08 -15.46 10.81
CA ASP A 843 26.95 -14.60 11.61
C ASP A 843 28.26 -14.33 10.84
N PRO A 844 28.55 -13.07 10.43
CA PRO A 844 29.75 -12.76 9.67
C PRO A 844 31.05 -13.05 10.40
N SER A 845 31.04 -13.07 11.75
CA SER A 845 32.23 -13.37 12.55
C SER A 845 32.65 -14.84 12.50
N LEU A 846 31.70 -15.74 12.24
CA LEU A 846 31.97 -17.17 12.07
C LEU A 846 32.64 -17.46 10.71
N ALA A 847 32.27 -16.71 9.66
CA ALA A 847 32.90 -16.85 8.34
C ALA A 847 34.40 -16.48 8.32
N ALA A 848 34.86 -15.64 9.25
CA ALA A 848 36.25 -15.21 9.35
C ALA A 848 37.17 -16.21 10.10
N THR A 849 36.61 -17.16 10.85
CA THR A 849 37.37 -18.12 11.69
C THR A 849 37.61 -19.46 11.00
N THR A 850 36.80 -19.82 10.00
CA THR A 850 37.00 -20.99 9.15
C THR A 850 37.92 -20.65 7.98
N GLY A 851 39.24 -20.68 8.18
CA GLY A 851 40.16 -20.65 7.05
C GLY A 851 40.00 -21.92 6.20
N SER A 852 39.25 -21.90 5.09
CA SER A 852 39.16 -23.06 4.18
C SER A 852 38.73 -22.67 2.76
N SER A 853 39.69 -22.84 1.84
CA SER A 853 39.58 -23.36 0.46
C SER A 853 38.22 -23.28 -0.24
N ALA A 854 38.14 -22.42 -1.26
CA ALA A 854 37.15 -22.52 -2.32
C ALA A 854 37.33 -23.85 -3.08
N ASP A 855 36.33 -24.72 -3.07
CA ASP A 855 36.25 -25.81 -4.03
C ASP A 855 36.09 -25.24 -5.46
N GLU A 856 36.67 -25.93 -6.45
CA GLU A 856 36.76 -25.57 -7.89
C GLU A 856 35.41 -25.36 -8.61
N ARG A 857 34.29 -25.29 -7.87
CA ARG A 857 32.95 -25.08 -8.39
C ARG A 857 32.28 -23.78 -7.92
N GLY A 858 32.99 -22.93 -7.17
CA GLY A 858 32.55 -21.56 -6.88
C GLY A 858 31.37 -21.43 -5.91
N SER A 859 31.04 -22.46 -5.14
CA SER A 859 30.11 -22.35 -4.01
C SER A 859 30.90 -22.15 -2.72
N VAL A 860 30.80 -20.97 -2.11
CA VAL A 860 31.33 -20.71 -0.76
C VAL A 860 30.48 -21.52 0.22
N SER A 861 31.05 -22.58 0.80
CA SER A 861 30.41 -23.36 1.86
C SER A 861 30.56 -22.64 3.19
N ILE A 862 29.73 -21.61 3.42
CA ILE A 862 29.51 -21.04 4.75
C ILE A 862 28.80 -22.13 5.56
N GLU A 863 29.49 -22.74 6.53
CA GLU A 863 29.06 -23.90 7.33
C GLU A 863 27.53 -24.04 7.44
N ASP A 864 27.02 -25.12 6.86
CA ASP A 864 25.60 -25.39 6.65
C ASP A 864 24.79 -25.26 7.95
N GLY A 865 24.04 -24.17 8.10
CA GLY A 865 22.89 -24.06 9.02
C GLY A 865 23.04 -23.24 10.31
N THR A 866 24.15 -22.54 10.54
CA THR A 866 24.34 -21.63 11.70
C THR A 866 23.85 -20.20 11.43
N GLY A 867 23.33 -19.51 12.45
CA GLY A 867 22.82 -18.13 12.36
C GLY A 867 21.36 -17.96 12.80
N ILE A 868 20.84 -16.73 12.65
CA ILE A 868 19.48 -16.34 13.05
C ILE A 868 18.50 -16.93 12.04
N HIS A 869 17.34 -17.39 12.50
CA HIS A 869 16.31 -17.98 11.64
C HIS A 869 15.02 -17.15 11.70
N GLU A 870 14.49 -16.79 10.53
CA GLU A 870 13.18 -16.17 10.36
C GLU A 870 12.19 -17.11 9.66
N PHE A 871 10.96 -17.14 10.16
CA PHE A 871 9.81 -17.71 9.47
C PHE A 871 8.74 -16.63 9.21
N CYS A 872 8.63 -16.19 7.96
CA CYS A 872 7.58 -15.29 7.48
C CYS A 872 6.39 -16.13 7.00
N THR A 873 5.20 -15.94 7.59
CA THR A 873 4.00 -16.73 7.27
C THR A 873 2.74 -15.89 7.14
N GLY A 874 2.17 -15.95 5.95
CA GLY A 874 0.83 -15.47 5.66
C GLY A 874 0.34 -15.93 4.28
N PRO A 875 -0.93 -15.66 3.94
CA PRO A 875 -1.96 -15.13 4.82
C PRO A 875 -2.69 -16.24 5.59
N LEU A 876 -3.34 -15.91 6.70
CA LEU A 876 -4.30 -16.80 7.36
C LEU A 876 -5.51 -17.03 6.47
N ASN A 877 -6.05 -15.96 5.87
CA ASN A 877 -7.17 -16.01 4.94
C ASN A 877 -7.14 -14.79 3.99
N MET A 878 -6.39 -14.89 2.90
CA MET A 878 -6.32 -13.83 1.89
C MET A 878 -5.84 -14.43 0.56
N PHE A 879 -5.33 -13.60 -0.34
CA PHE A 879 -4.67 -14.07 -1.54
C PHE A 879 -3.21 -14.42 -1.29
N TYR A 880 -2.60 -15.12 -2.24
CA TYR A 880 -1.14 -15.19 -2.31
C TYR A 880 -0.64 -14.52 -3.59
N VAL A 881 0.59 -14.05 -3.57
CA VAL A 881 1.21 -13.38 -4.71
C VAL A 881 1.53 -14.43 -5.81
N PRO A 882 1.08 -14.25 -7.07
CA PRO A 882 1.28 -15.19 -8.19
C PRO A 882 2.73 -15.60 -8.48
N ALA A 883 3.61 -14.73 -8.06
CA ALA A 883 4.75 -14.26 -8.80
C ALA A 883 5.88 -14.32 -7.80
N ASP A 884 6.90 -15.14 -8.08
CA ASP A 884 8.04 -15.32 -7.18
C ASP A 884 8.65 -13.93 -6.89
N SER A 885 8.37 -13.39 -5.69
CA SER A 885 8.77 -12.04 -5.27
C SER A 885 10.04 -12.07 -4.40
N TYR A 886 10.40 -13.26 -3.93
CA TYR A 886 11.57 -13.54 -3.12
C TYR A 886 12.76 -13.94 -4.00
N ILE A 887 13.80 -13.10 -4.05
CA ILE A 887 15.01 -13.33 -4.84
C ILE A 887 16.24 -13.05 -3.98
N GLN A 888 17.05 -14.08 -3.75
CA GLN A 888 18.36 -13.95 -3.09
C GLN A 888 19.43 -13.50 -4.08
N THR A 889 20.22 -12.50 -3.72
CA THR A 889 21.31 -11.93 -4.57
C THR A 889 22.69 -11.98 -3.93
N ASP A 890 22.75 -12.27 -2.64
CA ASP A 890 23.96 -12.33 -1.83
C ASP A 890 23.84 -13.45 -0.78
N ASP A 891 24.81 -13.55 0.11
CA ASP A 891 24.94 -14.56 1.16
C ASP A 891 24.57 -14.04 2.57
N GLU A 892 24.02 -12.83 2.68
CA GLU A 892 23.61 -12.25 3.98
C GLU A 892 22.24 -12.76 4.44
N ASP A 893 21.32 -12.95 3.49
CA ASP A 893 19.96 -13.42 3.71
C ASP A 893 19.78 -14.73 2.94
N VAL A 894 20.06 -15.86 3.57
CA VAL A 894 20.11 -17.17 2.92
C VAL A 894 18.73 -17.84 2.94
N LEU A 895 18.17 -18.11 1.77
CA LEU A 895 16.90 -18.79 1.62
C LEU A 895 16.98 -20.25 2.07
N ILE A 896 16.14 -20.65 3.03
CA ILE A 896 15.95 -22.05 3.42
C ILE A 896 14.80 -22.67 2.59
N LYS A 897 13.64 -22.00 2.56
CA LYS A 897 12.43 -22.49 1.88
C LYS A 897 11.52 -21.34 1.50
N TYR A 898 11.00 -21.35 0.28
CA TYR A 898 10.01 -20.36 -0.19
C TYR A 898 8.82 -21.10 -0.81
N LEU A 899 7.61 -20.80 -0.32
CA LEU A 899 6.35 -21.40 -0.75
C LEU A 899 5.27 -20.30 -0.86
N PRO A 900 5.22 -19.56 -1.99
CA PRO A 900 4.30 -18.44 -2.12
C PRO A 900 2.84 -18.89 -2.20
N ALA A 901 2.57 -20.00 -2.89
CA ALA A 901 1.22 -20.47 -3.18
C ALA A 901 0.40 -20.86 -1.94
N GLY A 902 -0.88 -20.45 -1.93
CA GLY A 902 -1.87 -20.86 -0.93
C GLY A 902 -2.53 -19.69 -0.21
N ASN A 903 -3.86 -19.63 -0.26
CA ASN A 903 -4.69 -18.58 0.35
C ASN A 903 -4.86 -18.68 1.87
N ASN A 904 -4.36 -19.76 2.46
CA ASN A 904 -4.46 -20.01 3.90
C ASN A 904 -3.18 -20.74 4.36
N LYS A 905 -2.39 -20.08 5.19
CA LYS A 905 -1.11 -20.57 5.74
C LYS A 905 -1.06 -20.34 7.24
N VAL A 906 -0.61 -21.34 7.98
CA VAL A 906 -0.45 -21.28 9.44
C VAL A 906 0.85 -21.97 9.82
N GLY A 907 1.65 -21.30 10.63
CA GLY A 907 2.81 -21.89 11.30
C GLY A 907 2.38 -22.46 12.65
N LEU A 908 2.77 -23.70 12.92
CA LEU A 908 2.72 -24.31 14.26
C LEU A 908 4.14 -24.42 14.78
N ILE A 909 4.41 -23.79 15.92
CA ILE A 909 5.71 -23.86 16.59
C ILE A 909 5.53 -24.75 17.81
N ASN A 910 6.38 -25.76 17.95
CA ASN A 910 6.41 -26.64 19.11
C ASN A 910 7.83 -26.70 19.69
N ILE A 911 7.97 -26.37 20.97
CA ILE A 911 9.20 -26.47 21.74
C ILE A 911 9.03 -27.60 22.74
N ASP A 912 9.94 -28.58 22.73
CA ASP A 912 9.97 -29.71 23.67
C ASP A 912 11.42 -30.13 23.94
N LEU A 913 11.62 -31.01 24.92
CA LEU A 913 12.90 -31.66 25.19
C LEU A 913 13.07 -32.90 24.31
N GLU A 914 14.19 -32.97 23.60
CA GLU A 914 14.67 -34.16 22.92
C GLU A 914 15.70 -34.87 23.83
N ASP A 915 15.59 -36.19 23.94
CA ASP A 915 16.40 -37.05 24.82
C ASP A 915 16.45 -36.64 26.30
N GLY A 916 15.48 -35.84 26.74
CA GLY A 916 15.36 -35.33 28.11
C GLY A 916 16.43 -34.31 28.52
N ARG A 917 17.24 -33.82 27.57
CA ARG A 917 18.33 -32.87 27.83
C ARG A 917 18.30 -31.61 26.96
N ASN A 918 18.04 -31.76 25.67
CA ASN A 918 18.19 -30.65 24.71
C ASN A 918 16.83 -30.03 24.38
N SER A 919 16.68 -28.72 24.52
CA SER A 919 15.48 -28.03 24.07
C SER A 919 15.49 -27.87 22.54
N VAL A 920 14.38 -28.25 21.90
CA VAL A 920 14.24 -28.30 20.45
C VAL A 920 12.97 -27.56 20.03
N LEU A 921 13.10 -26.65 19.08
CA LEU A 921 12.00 -25.95 18.42
C LEU A 921 11.74 -26.58 17.05
N ARG A 922 10.50 -27.03 16.81
CA ARG A 922 10.00 -27.50 15.52
C ARG A 922 9.01 -26.49 14.96
N TYR A 923 9.27 -26.04 13.74
CA TYR A 923 8.39 -25.18 12.95
C TYR A 923 7.68 -26.02 11.88
N SER A 924 6.37 -26.15 11.97
CA SER A 924 5.54 -26.93 11.04
C SER A 924 4.63 -25.99 10.24
N LEU A 925 4.78 -25.94 8.91
CA LEU A 925 3.95 -25.13 8.02
C LEU A 925 2.76 -25.93 7.50
N TYR A 926 1.57 -25.39 7.73
CA TYR A 926 0.33 -25.86 7.12
C TYR A 926 -0.10 -24.92 5.99
N ILE A 927 -0.43 -25.48 4.83
CA ILE A 927 -1.13 -24.77 3.74
C ILE A 927 -2.48 -25.46 3.53
N GLY A 928 -3.56 -24.72 3.79
CA GLY A 928 -4.88 -25.34 3.97
C GLY A 928 -4.89 -26.24 5.21
N GLU A 929 -5.28 -27.51 5.05
CA GLU A 929 -5.29 -28.51 6.14
C GLU A 929 -4.06 -29.44 6.13
N VAL A 930 -3.10 -29.21 5.24
CA VAL A 930 -2.02 -30.16 4.96
C VAL A 930 -0.71 -29.61 5.51
N LEU A 931 -0.02 -30.43 6.33
CA LEU A 931 1.38 -30.22 6.67
C LEU A 931 2.22 -30.33 5.39
N VAL A 932 2.95 -29.27 5.04
CA VAL A 932 3.75 -29.22 3.81
C VAL A 932 5.25 -29.18 4.06
N TRP A 933 5.67 -28.66 5.21
CA TRP A 933 7.08 -28.48 5.54
C TRP A 933 7.28 -28.44 7.06
N GLU A 934 8.36 -29.05 7.55
CA GLU A 934 8.78 -29.01 8.95
C GLU A 934 10.29 -28.79 9.07
N TYR A 935 10.67 -27.89 9.98
CA TYR A 935 12.06 -27.52 10.24
C TYR A 935 12.37 -27.56 11.74
N LYS A 936 13.57 -28.00 12.09
CA LYS A 936 14.01 -28.22 13.46
C LYS A 936 15.22 -27.34 13.79
N LEU A 937 15.18 -26.74 14.98
CA LEU A 937 16.25 -25.96 15.59
C LEU A 937 16.51 -26.49 17.00
N THR A 938 17.77 -26.52 17.42
CA THR A 938 18.19 -26.98 18.76
C THR A 938 18.93 -25.88 19.50
N THR A 939 18.81 -25.80 20.82
CA THR A 939 19.60 -24.87 21.65
C THR A 939 21.10 -25.20 21.61
N PRO A 940 21.99 -24.27 22.03
CA PRO A 940 23.43 -24.51 22.04
C PRO A 940 23.81 -25.75 22.87
N LEU A 941 24.57 -26.68 22.28
CA LEU A 941 25.05 -27.88 22.96
C LEU A 941 26.32 -27.58 23.75
N VAL A 942 26.42 -28.11 24.97
CA VAL A 942 27.64 -28.05 25.80
C VAL A 942 28.56 -29.20 25.39
N SER A 943 29.84 -28.93 25.08
CA SER A 943 30.81 -29.99 24.75
C SER A 943 31.08 -30.91 25.95
N GLU A 944 31.49 -32.16 25.70
CA GLU A 944 31.81 -33.15 26.75
C GLU A 944 32.94 -32.69 27.70
N GLU A 945 33.77 -31.74 27.28
CA GLU A 945 34.86 -31.14 28.08
C GLU A 945 34.43 -29.87 28.84
N GLY A 946 33.18 -29.40 28.68
CA GLY A 946 32.60 -28.29 29.46
C GLY A 946 33.06 -26.88 29.08
N GLU A 947 33.95 -26.72 28.10
CA GLU A 947 34.60 -25.43 27.79
C GLU A 947 33.98 -24.65 26.61
N SER A 948 33.18 -25.25 25.71
CA SER A 948 32.55 -24.51 24.59
C SER A 948 31.10 -24.88 24.31
N ARG A 949 30.28 -23.87 24.01
CA ARG A 949 28.88 -24.00 23.56
C ARG A 949 28.84 -23.86 22.04
N ARG A 950 28.32 -24.87 21.33
CA ARG A 950 28.16 -24.83 19.86
C ARG A 950 26.69 -24.76 19.49
N LEU A 951 26.33 -23.80 18.63
CA LEU A 951 24.99 -23.69 18.02
C LEU A 951 24.83 -24.74 16.91
N PRO A 952 23.95 -25.74 17.06
CA PRO A 952 23.74 -26.73 16.02
C PRO A 952 23.03 -26.13 14.81
N PRO A 953 23.32 -26.62 13.60
CA PRO A 953 22.63 -26.18 12.41
C PRO A 953 21.15 -26.58 12.42
N GLY A 954 20.31 -25.84 11.70
CA GLY A 954 18.92 -26.20 11.51
C GLY A 954 18.74 -27.37 10.53
N GLU A 955 17.69 -28.16 10.72
CA GLU A 955 17.44 -29.40 9.97
C GLU A 955 16.04 -29.40 9.34
N VAL A 956 15.93 -29.76 8.06
CA VAL A 956 14.64 -30.02 7.42
C VAL A 956 14.17 -31.42 7.80
N VAL A 957 13.14 -31.50 8.64
CA VAL A 957 12.58 -32.78 9.12
C VAL A 957 11.59 -33.37 8.11
N PHE A 958 10.81 -32.51 7.48
CA PHE A 958 9.81 -32.92 6.50
C PHE A 958 9.71 -31.89 5.38
N ASP A 959 9.71 -32.35 4.14
CA ASP A 959 9.42 -31.51 2.98
C ASP A 959 8.59 -32.30 1.98
N LYS A 960 7.29 -31.98 1.93
CA LYS A 960 6.37 -32.62 0.99
C LYS A 960 6.82 -32.43 -0.47
N PHE A 961 7.58 -31.38 -0.76
CA PHE A 961 8.01 -30.99 -2.10
C PHE A 961 9.53 -31.14 -2.31
N GLY A 962 10.25 -31.82 -1.41
CA GLY A 962 11.72 -31.90 -1.40
C GLY A 962 12.37 -32.72 -2.51
N GLY A 963 11.59 -33.36 -3.39
CA GLY A 963 12.08 -34.10 -4.56
C GLY A 963 11.86 -33.30 -5.85
N GLY A 964 12.92 -32.71 -6.40
CA GLY A 964 12.84 -31.87 -7.59
C GLY A 964 12.22 -32.57 -8.81
N THR A 965 11.19 -31.96 -9.39
CA THR A 965 11.03 -31.93 -10.85
C THR A 965 10.18 -30.73 -11.24
N ILE A 966 10.62 -30.03 -12.29
CA ILE A 966 9.91 -28.97 -13.02
C ILE A 966 8.45 -29.37 -13.36
N VAL A 967 8.18 -30.68 -13.43
CA VAL A 967 6.85 -31.28 -13.58
C VAL A 967 5.84 -30.81 -12.51
N HIS A 968 6.28 -30.43 -11.30
CA HIS A 968 5.37 -29.98 -10.24
C HIS A 968 5.02 -28.49 -10.25
N LYS A 969 5.85 -27.60 -10.81
CA LYS A 969 5.40 -26.23 -11.16
C LYS A 969 4.28 -26.28 -12.20
N ILE A 970 4.25 -27.32 -13.03
CA ILE A 970 3.17 -27.58 -13.99
C ILE A 970 1.98 -28.28 -13.31
N GLN A 971 2.18 -29.16 -12.33
CA GLN A 971 1.07 -29.78 -11.57
C GLN A 971 0.40 -28.86 -10.55
N SER A 972 1.05 -27.84 -9.98
CA SER A 972 0.34 -26.84 -9.17
C SER A 972 -0.59 -25.99 -10.06
N VAL A 973 -0.13 -25.61 -11.25
CA VAL A 973 -0.93 -24.91 -12.26
C VAL A 973 -2.04 -25.81 -12.86
N LEU A 974 -1.77 -27.11 -13.09
CA LEU A 974 -2.76 -28.07 -13.58
C LEU A 974 -3.72 -28.56 -12.49
N GLY A 975 -3.28 -28.63 -11.23
CA GLY A 975 -4.12 -28.97 -10.08
C GLY A 975 -5.17 -27.90 -9.83
N GLU A 976 -4.84 -26.63 -10.09
CA GLU A 976 -5.82 -25.54 -10.13
C GLU A 976 -6.82 -25.70 -11.28
N ILE A 977 -6.41 -26.22 -12.44
CA ILE A 977 -7.34 -26.55 -13.53
C ILE A 977 -8.26 -27.72 -13.11
N GLU A 978 -7.75 -28.77 -12.45
CA GLU A 978 -8.60 -29.87 -11.98
C GLU A 978 -9.58 -29.46 -10.87
N VAL A 979 -9.18 -28.56 -9.96
CA VAL A 979 -10.04 -27.99 -8.90
C VAL A 979 -11.03 -26.96 -9.47
N LEU A 980 -10.67 -26.20 -10.52
CA LEU A 980 -11.59 -25.34 -11.28
C LEU A 980 -12.65 -26.14 -12.02
N VAL A 981 -12.22 -27.23 -12.66
CA VAL A 981 -13.02 -27.88 -13.70
C VAL A 981 -13.93 -28.96 -13.12
N LYS A 982 -13.54 -29.70 -12.08
CA LYS A 982 -14.42 -30.76 -11.50
C LYS A 982 -15.75 -30.24 -10.94
N PRO A 983 -15.81 -29.14 -10.16
CA PRO A 983 -17.08 -28.60 -9.66
C PRO A 983 -17.92 -27.98 -10.77
N MET A 984 -17.29 -27.26 -11.71
CA MET A 984 -17.96 -26.66 -12.87
C MET A 984 -18.49 -27.72 -13.84
N ILE A 985 -17.74 -28.78 -14.13
CA ILE A 985 -18.20 -29.91 -14.94
C ILE A 985 -19.28 -30.68 -14.19
N LYS A 986 -19.17 -30.96 -12.89
CA LYS A 986 -20.24 -31.62 -12.14
C LYS A 986 -21.51 -30.78 -12.05
N SER A 987 -21.41 -29.45 -11.96
CA SER A 987 -22.57 -28.55 -11.97
C SER A 987 -23.14 -28.35 -13.36
N ALA A 988 -22.30 -28.23 -14.40
CA ALA A 988 -22.74 -28.16 -15.80
C ALA A 988 -23.37 -29.47 -16.25
N VAL A 989 -22.80 -30.62 -15.90
CA VAL A 989 -23.37 -31.95 -16.18
C VAL A 989 -24.68 -32.14 -15.42
N ARG A 990 -24.81 -31.65 -14.18
CA ARG A 990 -26.10 -31.67 -13.45
C ARG A 990 -27.13 -30.73 -14.07
N ALA A 991 -26.74 -29.52 -14.46
CA ALA A 991 -27.61 -28.56 -15.11
C ALA A 991 -28.05 -29.05 -16.49
N VAL A 992 -27.16 -29.65 -17.27
CA VAL A 992 -27.45 -30.28 -18.56
C VAL A 992 -28.31 -31.52 -18.37
N LYS A 993 -28.03 -32.40 -17.39
CA LYS A 993 -28.93 -33.53 -17.06
C LYS A 993 -30.32 -33.04 -16.67
N TRP A 994 -30.41 -31.98 -15.87
CA TRP A 994 -31.69 -31.39 -15.46
C TRP A 994 -32.42 -30.76 -16.66
N LEU A 995 -31.72 -30.01 -17.52
CA LEU A 995 -32.29 -29.42 -18.73
C LEU A 995 -32.75 -30.50 -19.72
N VAL A 996 -31.96 -31.56 -19.90
CA VAL A 996 -32.29 -32.72 -20.75
C VAL A 996 -33.47 -33.49 -20.17
N LEU A 997 -33.56 -33.67 -18.84
CA LEU A 997 -34.73 -34.26 -18.18
C LEU A 997 -35.99 -33.40 -18.33
N GLN A 998 -35.86 -32.07 -18.31
CA GLN A 998 -36.97 -31.14 -18.53
C GLN A 998 -37.42 -31.11 -19.99
N VAL A 999 -36.49 -31.25 -20.94
CA VAL A 999 -36.79 -31.35 -22.37
C VAL A 999 -37.40 -32.71 -22.71
N LEU A 1000 -36.88 -33.81 -22.15
CA LEU A 1000 -37.45 -35.15 -22.31
C LEU A 1000 -38.86 -35.25 -21.70
N LYS A 1001 -39.14 -34.58 -20.57
CA LYS A 1001 -40.50 -34.45 -20.03
C LYS A 1001 -41.46 -33.61 -20.89
N LYS A 1002 -40.91 -32.81 -21.81
CA LYS A 1002 -41.69 -31.92 -22.69
C LYS A 1002 -41.88 -32.49 -24.10
N GLU A 1003 -41.02 -33.43 -24.51
CA GLU A 1003 -41.09 -34.13 -25.80
C GLU A 1003 -41.66 -35.56 -25.71
N VAL A 1004 -41.66 -36.19 -24.54
CA VAL A 1004 -42.43 -37.41 -24.31
C VAL A 1004 -43.75 -36.99 -23.66
N GLY A 1005 -44.77 -36.84 -24.49
CA GLY A 1005 -46.14 -36.63 -24.05
C GLY A 1005 -46.60 -37.73 -23.11
N SER A 1006 -47.64 -37.40 -22.33
CA SER A 1006 -48.39 -38.29 -21.46
C SER A 1006 -48.69 -39.64 -22.11
N GLU A 1007 -47.88 -40.65 -21.79
CA GLU A 1007 -48.25 -42.05 -21.58
C GLU A 1007 -47.01 -42.81 -21.05
N VAL A 1008 -46.94 -42.88 -19.70
CA VAL A 1008 -46.38 -43.88 -18.76
C VAL A 1008 -46.01 -43.18 -17.46
#